data_AF-A0A5C6DS87-F1
#
_entry.id   AF-A0A5C6DS87-F1
#
_cell.length_a   1.000
_cell.length_b   1.000
_cell.length_c   1.000
_cell.angle_alpha   90.00
_cell.angle_beta   90.00
_cell.angle_gamma   90.00
#
_symmetry.space_group_name_H-M   'P 1'
#
loop_
_entity.id
_entity.type
_entity.pdbx_description
1 polymer ?
#
loop_
_entity_poly.entity_id
_entity_poly.type
_entity_poly.pdbx_seq_one_letter_code
_entity_poly.pdbx_strand_id
1 'polypeptide(L)'
;MKNYTHISAIICLLFTSGGVVQAESGETTRSGSFVTGKVNTLLVPMPLEEAGWQEFAYMAAVPAGRKINSDGMPSVVALPRDGAIDQYIGSNYMGRYNPDTIYSIGSTSGYEGVTNLDCSSLDDACCELARFWTTSKRVVLCSGDDYAKGLAASCLAGRLKAPLLFWGTDGSGLSSNVLESIDRLEAKSAILVGQNGTVQAQLSGVGVSNTILSDDKAVITWMTKNGLTPDYFAVVNPKDRDELTRGQKGSLAGALLASAREGAVVTLAYDTEYMTHFTGSETSDQPSGAVSSTKDWWTGSFTINGWTRNYAVGKPGSDWAGNIDWDQNGNYGDRGERVKRADIVTINGKRYSVDVTGAPRSLPGHIKFTYPCYEEVNEDLNKYYDLLGHHPKYMAIVGMPSVFPLGVARATEYGVIHGTDQFYSNVDSDGFHEIAIGRIVGGDASYITLNGSCCLTYDDLDKSGWANTMCHKTSEPDNEEFQNKWYSMPHRAENYGFNVYRMNDLEKSQWDWSNFSLYIQDQHGWPFMLGDEAGDKGMAPCLVEGGGCHMGSFDEEQWVIKNKKSWKDYTAIQCAYKGVAAFVAWSRGTPAGKDIGRTCFQNEILAGATLGEARLYLMNVMWYNQTMSWARYGTQCFGDPAMTFYRPQTTPKYKPAYVSGSDRTFTVHAPETYWVDHVKYCNRAKGSLYLHSAPGLATTPYEPDRMLSFFARYRTPHQVRNITQESVPSPLGWVARKGDNYQIDEHYDGTRTIWMKVRLDEFDNNQGTFIQKIDRINYSF
;
A
#
# COMPACT_ATOMS: atom_id res chain seq x y z
N MET A 1 75.19 14.79 -23.67
CA MET A 1 74.07 14.14 -22.95
C MET A 1 73.37 15.23 -22.14
N LYS A 2 72.65 16.12 -22.84
CA LYS A 2 71.20 16.12 -23.15
C LYS A 2 70.38 16.60 -21.92
N ASN A 3 70.50 17.89 -21.60
CA ASN A 3 69.56 19.02 -21.87
C ASN A 3 68.48 19.13 -20.77
N TYR A 4 68.58 20.04 -19.77
CA TYR A 4 68.31 21.52 -19.78
C TYR A 4 66.81 21.81 -20.03
N THR A 5 66.04 22.68 -19.34
CA THR A 5 66.25 23.86 -18.44
C THR A 5 64.83 24.23 -17.88
N HIS A 6 64.60 24.58 -16.60
CA HIS A 6 64.51 25.95 -16.00
C HIS A 6 63.65 26.99 -16.79
N ILE A 7 62.87 27.95 -16.25
CA ILE A 7 62.54 28.47 -14.90
C ILE A 7 61.38 29.50 -15.05
N SER A 8 60.55 29.60 -14.01
CA SER A 8 59.80 30.75 -13.41
C SER A 8 59.01 31.82 -14.19
N ALA A 9 57.74 31.94 -13.76
CA ALA A 9 56.97 33.10 -13.24
C ALA A 9 56.97 34.47 -13.94
N ILE A 10 55.77 35.11 -14.04
CA ILE A 10 55.46 36.53 -13.72
C ILE A 10 53.94 36.82 -13.83
N ILE A 11 53.54 37.87 -13.11
CA ILE A 11 52.22 38.39 -12.70
C ILE A 11 51.77 39.63 -13.56
N CYS A 12 50.45 39.91 -13.58
CA CYS A 12 49.72 41.22 -13.70
C CYS A 12 49.22 41.85 -15.04
N LEU A 13 47.89 42.09 -15.05
CA LEU A 13 47.07 43.32 -15.29
C LEU A 13 47.06 44.13 -16.62
N LEU A 14 45.82 44.23 -17.18
CA LEU A 14 44.98 45.41 -17.57
C LEU A 14 45.03 46.15 -18.94
N PHE A 15 43.78 46.35 -19.44
CA PHE A 15 43.18 47.31 -20.43
C PHE A 15 43.69 47.26 -21.90
N THR A 16 42.89 47.33 -22.98
CA THR A 16 41.84 48.33 -23.38
C THR A 16 40.85 47.90 -24.49
N SER A 17 39.69 48.60 -24.56
CA SER A 17 38.87 49.05 -25.73
C SER A 17 38.13 48.06 -26.67
N GLY A 18 36.78 48.11 -26.60
CA GLY A 18 35.88 48.58 -27.67
C GLY A 18 35.75 47.77 -28.98
N GLY A 19 34.60 47.12 -29.15
CA GLY A 19 34.13 46.61 -30.45
C GLY A 19 32.74 45.99 -30.35
N VAL A 20 31.73 46.69 -30.87
CA VAL A 20 30.40 46.16 -31.19
C VAL A 20 30.52 45.26 -32.42
N VAL A 21 29.88 44.08 -32.44
CA VAL A 21 29.22 43.45 -33.61
C VAL A 21 28.60 42.07 -33.25
N GLN A 22 27.33 41.93 -33.65
CA GLN A 22 26.52 40.74 -33.95
C GLN A 22 26.27 39.65 -32.89
N ALA A 23 24.97 39.52 -32.57
CA ALA A 23 24.37 38.30 -32.05
C ALA A 23 24.43 37.20 -33.13
N GLU A 24 25.22 36.17 -32.88
CA GLU A 24 25.07 34.87 -33.51
C GLU A 24 24.32 33.95 -32.53
N SER A 25 23.21 33.41 -33.02
CA SER A 25 22.43 32.35 -32.40
C SER A 25 23.31 31.10 -32.26
N GLY A 26 23.89 30.91 -31.07
CA GLY A 26 24.62 29.70 -30.74
C GLY A 26 23.66 28.53 -30.55
N GLU A 27 23.48 27.71 -31.58
CA GLU A 27 23.13 26.30 -31.44
C GLU A 27 24.21 25.64 -30.59
N THR A 28 23.96 25.53 -29.29
CA THR A 28 24.76 24.67 -28.42
C THR A 28 24.30 23.24 -28.65
N THR A 29 25.03 22.52 -29.50
CA THR A 29 24.93 21.07 -29.61
C THR A 29 25.37 20.43 -28.29
N ARG A 30 24.44 20.34 -27.33
CA ARG A 30 24.59 19.59 -26.08
C ARG A 30 24.67 18.10 -26.40
N SER A 31 25.85 17.61 -26.79
CA SER A 31 26.11 16.20 -27.14
C SER A 31 26.78 15.43 -25.99
N GLY A 32 26.32 15.64 -24.76
CA GLY A 32 26.70 14.78 -23.64
C GLY A 32 26.07 13.40 -23.80
N SER A 33 26.88 12.34 -23.81
CA SER A 33 26.38 10.97 -23.69
C SER A 33 25.92 10.74 -22.25
N PHE A 34 24.64 10.41 -22.05
CA PHE A 34 24.14 10.02 -20.73
C PHE A 34 24.78 8.71 -20.28
N VAL A 35 25.11 8.63 -18.99
CA VAL A 35 25.67 7.42 -18.39
C VAL A 35 24.51 6.53 -17.94
N THR A 36 24.48 5.30 -18.44
CA THR A 36 23.58 4.24 -17.94
C THR A 36 24.29 3.46 -16.84
N GLY A 37 23.80 3.58 -15.61
CA GLY A 37 24.25 2.80 -14.45
C GLY A 37 23.42 1.53 -14.20
N LYS A 38 23.83 0.71 -13.23
CA LYS A 38 23.02 -0.39 -12.71
C LYS A 38 21.84 0.12 -11.89
N VAL A 39 22.04 1.20 -11.15
CA VAL A 39 21.02 1.85 -10.31
C VAL A 39 21.15 3.36 -10.41
N ASN A 40 20.08 4.07 -10.77
CA ASN A 40 20.07 5.52 -10.92
C ASN A 40 18.76 6.08 -10.34
N THR A 41 18.77 7.37 -9.98
CA THR A 41 17.61 8.10 -9.45
C THR A 41 17.31 9.35 -10.28
N LEU A 42 16.03 9.59 -10.53
CA LEU A 42 15.51 10.85 -11.06
C LEU A 42 14.76 11.61 -9.95
N LEU A 43 15.10 12.89 -9.79
CA LEU A 43 14.45 13.81 -8.87
C LEU A 43 13.64 14.84 -9.65
N VAL A 44 12.44 15.15 -9.18
CA VAL A 44 11.54 16.09 -9.85
C VAL A 44 10.99 17.12 -8.86
N PRO A 45 11.66 18.27 -8.69
CA PRO A 45 11.12 19.42 -7.96
C PRO A 45 9.81 19.91 -8.60
N MET A 46 8.75 20.04 -7.80
CA MET A 46 7.44 20.46 -8.31
C MET A 46 6.65 21.27 -7.26
N PRO A 47 5.73 22.16 -7.69
CA PRO A 47 4.74 22.70 -6.76
C PRO A 47 3.92 21.55 -6.16
N LEU A 48 3.81 21.48 -4.83
CA LEU A 48 3.02 20.42 -4.18
C LEU A 48 1.53 20.80 -4.07
N GLU A 49 1.23 22.10 -3.96
CA GLU A 49 -0.11 22.61 -3.65
C GLU A 49 -0.89 23.13 -4.87
N GLU A 50 -0.22 23.43 -5.98
CA GLU A 50 -0.82 23.99 -7.20
C GLU A 50 -0.42 23.18 -8.44
N ALA A 51 -1.29 23.11 -9.43
CA ALA A 51 -1.01 22.43 -10.69
C ALA A 51 0.16 23.08 -11.45
N GLY A 52 1.08 22.24 -11.95
CA GLY A 52 2.19 22.63 -12.79
C GLY A 52 2.35 21.74 -14.01
N TRP A 53 3.44 21.98 -14.74
CA TRP A 53 3.88 21.10 -15.81
C TRP A 53 4.81 20.00 -15.29
N GLN A 54 5.40 20.19 -14.11
CA GLN A 54 6.38 19.31 -13.50
C GLN A 54 5.79 17.94 -13.13
N GLU A 55 4.48 17.84 -12.92
CA GLU A 55 3.78 16.57 -12.72
C GLU A 55 3.79 15.73 -14.00
N PHE A 56 3.64 16.36 -15.16
CA PHE A 56 3.78 15.68 -16.45
C PHE A 56 5.25 15.34 -16.74
N ALA A 57 6.19 16.19 -16.32
CA ALA A 57 7.61 15.86 -16.38
C ALA A 57 7.96 14.66 -15.47
N TYR A 58 7.35 14.55 -14.29
CA TYR A 58 7.45 13.36 -13.44
C TYR A 58 6.91 12.12 -14.17
N MET A 59 5.75 12.23 -14.83
CA MET A 59 5.19 11.14 -15.64
C MET A 59 6.12 10.74 -16.80
N ALA A 60 6.83 11.68 -17.44
CA ALA A 60 7.86 11.35 -18.42
C ALA A 60 9.13 10.75 -17.77
N ALA A 61 9.44 11.15 -16.54
CA ALA A 61 10.58 10.65 -15.78
C ALA A 61 10.39 9.18 -15.38
N VAL A 62 9.16 8.67 -15.25
CA VAL A 62 8.88 7.26 -14.93
C VAL A 62 9.43 6.28 -15.97
N PRO A 63 9.04 6.31 -17.26
CA PRO A 63 9.62 5.44 -18.28
C PRO A 63 11.12 5.72 -18.51
N ALA A 64 11.55 6.98 -18.36
CA ALA A 64 12.97 7.34 -18.41
C ALA A 64 13.78 6.70 -17.28
N GLY A 65 13.23 6.67 -16.06
CA GLY A 65 13.79 6.02 -14.88
C GLY A 65 13.96 4.52 -15.10
N ARG A 66 12.98 3.87 -15.73
CA ARG A 66 13.14 2.48 -16.18
C ARG A 66 14.30 2.38 -17.15
N LYS A 67 14.32 3.23 -18.17
CA LYS A 67 15.34 3.17 -19.23
C LYS A 67 16.77 3.30 -18.71
N ILE A 68 17.03 4.29 -17.84
CA ILE A 68 18.37 4.50 -17.27
C ILE A 68 18.80 3.34 -16.37
N ASN A 69 17.85 2.65 -15.75
CA ASN A 69 18.07 1.43 -14.96
C ASN A 69 17.96 0.15 -15.81
N SER A 70 18.34 0.22 -17.09
CA SER A 70 18.34 -0.93 -18.03
C SER A 70 16.97 -1.62 -18.16
N ASP A 71 15.91 -0.83 -18.21
CA ASP A 71 14.50 -1.22 -18.19
C ASP A 71 14.02 -1.92 -16.89
N GLY A 72 14.83 -1.87 -15.83
CA GLY A 72 14.55 -2.38 -14.50
C GLY A 72 13.60 -1.49 -13.68
N MET A 73 13.72 -1.58 -12.35
CA MET A 73 12.88 -0.82 -11.42
C MET A 73 13.26 0.68 -11.44
N PRO A 74 12.29 1.58 -11.67
CA PRO A 74 12.55 3.01 -11.66
C PRO A 74 12.65 3.55 -10.23
N SER A 75 13.65 4.41 -9.97
CA SER A 75 13.70 5.29 -8.79
C SER A 75 13.40 6.72 -9.24
N VAL A 76 12.18 7.18 -9.00
CA VAL A 76 11.75 8.55 -9.36
C VAL A 76 11.05 9.16 -8.15
N VAL A 77 11.60 10.26 -7.64
CA VAL A 77 11.13 10.89 -6.41
C VAL A 77 10.74 12.34 -6.70
N ALA A 78 9.50 12.68 -6.38
CA ALA A 78 9.05 14.07 -6.38
C ALA A 78 9.72 14.83 -5.23
N LEU A 79 9.99 16.12 -5.44
CA LEU A 79 10.52 17.00 -4.41
C LEU A 79 9.63 18.24 -4.27
N PRO A 80 9.66 18.91 -3.10
CA PRO A 80 9.11 20.27 -3.00
C PRO A 80 9.73 21.20 -4.04
N ARG A 81 9.04 22.30 -4.35
CA ARG A 81 9.39 23.24 -5.43
C ARG A 81 10.80 23.82 -5.30
N ASP A 82 11.29 24.01 -4.09
CA ASP A 82 12.64 24.49 -3.80
C ASP A 82 13.73 23.43 -4.04
N GLY A 83 13.34 22.20 -4.37
CA GLY A 83 14.22 21.07 -4.62
C GLY A 83 14.96 20.61 -3.36
N ALA A 84 14.45 20.93 -2.17
CA ALA A 84 15.07 20.51 -0.92
C ALA A 84 15.03 18.97 -0.78
N ILE A 85 16.21 18.38 -0.63
CA ILE A 85 16.40 16.96 -0.31
C ILE A 85 16.68 16.88 1.18
N ASP A 86 15.72 16.32 1.92
CA ASP A 86 15.87 16.14 3.36
C ASP A 86 16.65 14.87 3.73
N GLN A 87 16.83 14.64 5.03
CA GLN A 87 17.59 13.48 5.52
C GLN A 87 16.95 12.12 5.14
N TYR A 88 15.64 12.07 4.92
CA TYR A 88 14.93 10.83 4.64
C TYR A 88 15.07 10.44 3.16
N ILE A 89 14.99 11.41 2.26
CA ILE A 89 15.27 11.18 0.83
C ILE A 89 16.78 11.01 0.61
N GLY A 90 17.59 11.91 1.17
CA GLY A 90 19.03 11.95 0.98
C GLY A 90 19.76 10.82 1.72
N SER A 91 20.01 11.03 3.01
CA SER A 91 20.87 10.11 3.78
C SER A 91 20.27 8.73 4.00
N ASN A 92 18.94 8.60 4.09
CA ASN A 92 18.31 7.32 4.33
C ASN A 92 18.03 6.54 3.05
N TYR A 93 17.19 7.07 2.14
CA TYR A 93 16.89 6.35 0.89
C TYR A 93 18.08 6.33 -0.08
N MET A 94 18.53 7.48 -0.57
CA MET A 94 19.61 7.53 -1.56
C MET A 94 20.94 7.03 -0.99
N GLY A 95 21.21 7.24 0.31
CA GLY A 95 22.38 6.68 0.97
C GLY A 95 22.42 5.15 0.97
N ARG A 96 21.25 4.47 1.01
CA ARG A 96 21.15 3.00 0.95
C ARG A 96 21.01 2.47 -0.47
N TYR A 97 20.27 3.17 -1.32
CA TYR A 97 20.14 2.79 -2.73
C TYR A 97 21.45 3.02 -3.50
N ASN A 98 22.27 3.97 -3.05
CA ASN A 98 23.59 4.30 -3.57
C ASN A 98 23.63 4.40 -5.11
N PRO A 99 22.85 5.32 -5.72
CA PRO A 99 22.74 5.44 -7.15
C PRO A 99 24.08 5.79 -7.82
N ASP A 100 24.37 5.17 -8.96
CA ASP A 100 25.53 5.47 -9.81
C ASP A 100 25.47 6.91 -10.34
N THR A 101 24.26 7.39 -10.63
CA THR A 101 24.00 8.77 -11.04
C THR A 101 22.64 9.24 -10.53
N ILE A 102 22.60 10.50 -10.10
CA ILE A 102 21.39 11.20 -9.70
C ILE A 102 21.14 12.32 -10.71
N TYR A 103 20.00 12.28 -11.37
CA TYR A 103 19.55 13.32 -12.28
C TYR A 103 18.41 14.11 -11.63
N SER A 104 18.31 15.41 -11.92
CA SER A 104 17.18 16.23 -11.46
C SER A 104 16.59 17.07 -12.59
N ILE A 105 15.26 17.11 -12.70
CA ILE A 105 14.53 17.96 -13.65
C ILE A 105 14.26 19.31 -12.98
N GLY A 106 15.32 20.07 -12.75
CA GLY A 106 15.30 21.32 -11.99
C GLY A 106 16.35 21.36 -10.88
N SER A 107 16.48 22.52 -10.25
CA SER A 107 17.47 22.74 -9.19
C SER A 107 17.15 21.94 -7.93
N THR A 108 18.19 21.46 -7.25
CA THR A 108 18.10 20.76 -5.96
C THR A 108 19.05 21.36 -4.94
N SER A 109 18.78 21.10 -3.66
CA SER A 109 19.65 21.48 -2.54
C SER A 109 19.62 20.40 -1.46
N GLY A 110 20.64 20.37 -0.59
CA GLY A 110 20.72 19.42 0.53
C GLY A 110 21.37 18.07 0.23
N TYR A 111 21.80 17.82 -1.01
CA TYR A 111 22.53 16.61 -1.40
C TYR A 111 23.54 16.91 -2.52
N GLU A 112 24.77 16.38 -2.42
CA GLU A 112 25.82 16.59 -3.41
C GLU A 112 25.77 15.55 -4.55
N GLY A 113 26.42 15.86 -5.68
CA GLY A 113 26.52 14.90 -6.80
C GLY A 113 25.27 14.78 -7.68
N VAL A 114 24.30 15.69 -7.54
CA VAL A 114 23.11 15.75 -8.40
C VAL A 114 23.44 16.44 -9.72
N THR A 115 23.16 15.76 -10.84
CA THR A 115 23.26 16.31 -12.19
C THR A 115 21.93 16.94 -12.59
N ASN A 116 21.88 18.28 -12.62
CA ASN A 116 20.69 19.00 -13.05
C ASN A 116 20.54 18.94 -14.57
N LEU A 117 19.40 18.44 -15.02
CA LEU A 117 18.90 18.61 -16.37
C LEU A 117 18.33 20.02 -16.49
N ASP A 118 18.85 20.79 -17.43
CA ASP A 118 18.44 22.18 -17.64
C ASP A 118 17.12 22.23 -18.41
N CYS A 119 16.03 22.12 -17.65
CA CYS A 119 14.67 22.05 -18.15
C CYS A 119 13.84 23.19 -17.55
N SER A 120 13.25 24.04 -18.40
CA SER A 120 12.43 25.17 -17.98
C SER A 120 10.94 25.00 -18.32
N SER A 121 10.62 24.00 -19.13
CA SER A 121 9.29 23.70 -19.63
C SER A 121 9.05 22.19 -19.74
N LEU A 122 7.80 21.79 -19.98
CA LEU A 122 7.45 20.39 -20.25
C LEU A 122 8.16 19.84 -21.49
N ASP A 123 8.26 20.66 -22.54
CA ASP A 123 8.93 20.29 -23.79
C ASP A 123 10.41 20.02 -23.54
N ASP A 124 11.10 20.92 -22.82
CA ASP A 124 12.51 20.72 -22.45
C ASP A 124 12.69 19.42 -21.67
N ALA A 125 11.84 19.21 -20.65
CA ALA A 125 11.93 18.04 -19.78
C ALA A 125 11.71 16.73 -20.53
N CYS A 126 10.64 16.61 -21.32
CA CYS A 126 10.36 15.37 -22.04
C CYS A 126 11.39 15.11 -23.16
N CYS A 127 11.88 16.16 -23.83
CA CYS A 127 12.94 16.02 -24.84
C CYS A 127 14.26 15.58 -24.22
N GLU A 128 14.68 16.19 -23.09
CA GLU A 128 15.91 15.80 -22.39
C GLU A 128 15.83 14.38 -21.82
N LEU A 129 14.71 14.01 -21.20
CA LEU A 129 14.49 12.63 -20.74
C LEU A 129 14.51 11.62 -21.90
N ALA A 130 13.95 11.97 -23.06
CA ALA A 130 13.98 11.11 -24.24
C ALA A 130 15.40 10.84 -24.77
N ARG A 131 16.41 11.60 -24.37
CA ARG A 131 17.82 11.37 -24.76
C ARG A 131 18.45 10.16 -24.07
N PHE A 132 17.83 9.63 -23.02
CA PHE A 132 18.20 8.32 -22.46
C PHE A 132 17.98 7.16 -23.45
N TRP A 133 17.23 7.41 -24.54
CA TRP A 133 17.14 6.52 -25.68
C TRP A 133 18.00 7.03 -26.82
N THR A 134 18.91 6.18 -27.31
CA THR A 134 19.59 6.41 -28.58
C THR A 134 18.60 6.37 -29.74
N THR A 135 17.74 5.35 -29.75
CA THR A 135 16.66 5.16 -30.72
C THR A 135 15.44 4.57 -30.03
N SER A 136 14.24 4.84 -30.54
CA SER A 136 13.01 4.16 -30.14
C SER A 136 12.07 4.04 -31.32
N LYS A 137 11.72 2.79 -31.72
CA LYS A 137 10.76 2.53 -32.82
C LYS A 137 9.38 3.11 -32.56
N ARG A 138 9.06 3.39 -31.28
CA ARG A 138 7.78 3.88 -30.83
C ARG A 138 7.93 4.99 -29.80
N VAL A 139 7.02 5.95 -29.82
CA VAL A 139 6.82 6.92 -28.75
C VAL A 139 5.39 6.83 -28.21
N VAL A 140 5.20 7.21 -26.96
CA VAL A 140 3.86 7.47 -26.40
C VAL A 140 3.69 8.97 -26.27
N LEU A 141 2.52 9.47 -26.65
CA LEU A 141 2.16 10.87 -26.65
C LEU A 141 0.91 11.09 -25.81
N CYS A 142 0.88 12.17 -25.03
CA CYS A 142 -0.29 12.61 -24.28
C CYS A 142 -0.40 14.15 -24.29
N SER A 143 -1.58 14.67 -23.94
CA SER A 143 -1.77 16.11 -23.75
C SER A 143 -1.10 16.58 -22.48
N GLY A 144 -0.41 17.73 -22.54
CA GLY A 144 0.20 18.38 -21.36
C GLY A 144 -0.78 19.05 -20.39
N ASP A 145 -2.09 18.85 -20.57
CA ASP A 145 -3.17 19.37 -19.72
C ASP A 145 -4.12 18.27 -19.21
N ASP A 146 -4.00 17.02 -19.66
CA ASP A 146 -4.88 15.91 -19.26
C ASP A 146 -4.18 14.97 -18.28
N TYR A 147 -4.31 15.30 -16.99
CA TYR A 147 -3.60 14.62 -15.91
C TYR A 147 -3.94 13.12 -15.81
N ALA A 148 -5.23 12.75 -15.91
CA ALA A 148 -5.67 11.36 -15.84
C ALA A 148 -5.11 10.52 -17.00
N LYS A 149 -5.15 11.06 -18.22
CA LYS A 149 -4.53 10.40 -19.38
C LYS A 149 -3.02 10.37 -19.29
N GLY A 150 -2.38 11.39 -18.73
CA GLY A 150 -0.94 11.42 -18.46
C GLY A 150 -0.50 10.26 -17.57
N LEU A 151 -1.24 9.98 -16.49
CA LEU A 151 -0.97 8.85 -15.60
C LEU A 151 -1.01 7.50 -16.34
N ALA A 152 -2.06 7.29 -17.16
CA ALA A 152 -2.20 6.09 -17.97
C ALA A 152 -1.11 5.99 -19.07
N ALA A 153 -0.77 7.11 -19.72
CA ALA A 153 0.25 7.20 -20.75
C ALA A 153 1.66 6.90 -20.20
N SER A 154 1.97 7.40 -19.01
CA SER A 154 3.21 7.08 -18.28
C SER A 154 3.38 5.59 -18.05
N CYS A 155 2.33 4.94 -17.56
CA CYS A 155 2.31 3.50 -17.37
C CYS A 155 2.53 2.75 -18.69
N LEU A 156 1.79 3.13 -19.74
CA LEU A 156 1.91 2.51 -21.06
C LEU A 156 3.30 2.71 -21.67
N ALA A 157 3.87 3.90 -21.56
CA ALA A 157 5.22 4.21 -22.03
C ALA A 157 6.27 3.33 -21.34
N GLY A 158 6.15 3.17 -20.02
CA GLY A 158 6.98 2.27 -19.23
C GLY A 158 6.85 0.82 -19.68
N ARG A 159 5.61 0.34 -19.85
CA ARG A 159 5.31 -1.02 -20.35
C ARG A 159 5.92 -1.29 -21.72
N LEU A 160 5.91 -0.29 -22.60
CA LEU A 160 6.45 -0.36 -23.95
C LEU A 160 7.94 -0.03 -24.05
N LYS A 161 8.57 0.36 -22.92
CA LYS A 161 9.97 0.81 -22.86
C LYS A 161 10.26 1.96 -23.83
N ALA A 162 9.26 2.82 -24.01
CA ALA A 162 9.25 3.92 -24.98
C ALA A 162 9.31 5.28 -24.26
N PRO A 163 9.88 6.32 -24.89
CA PRO A 163 9.77 7.69 -24.39
C PRO A 163 8.30 8.13 -24.31
N LEU A 164 7.96 8.83 -23.22
CA LEU A 164 6.72 9.61 -23.10
C LEU A 164 7.01 11.06 -23.44
N LEU A 165 6.29 11.58 -24.43
CA LEU A 165 6.36 12.97 -24.87
C LEU A 165 4.97 13.60 -24.73
N PHE A 166 4.92 14.93 -24.66
CA PHE A 166 3.66 15.65 -24.55
C PHE A 166 3.46 16.62 -25.72
N TRP A 167 2.20 16.90 -26.07
CA TRP A 167 1.86 18.02 -26.94
C TRP A 167 1.32 19.19 -26.11
N GLY A 168 1.40 20.39 -26.68
CA GLY A 168 1.06 21.62 -26.00
C GLY A 168 -0.42 21.69 -25.58
N THR A 169 -0.69 22.53 -24.57
CA THR A 169 -2.04 22.78 -24.08
C THR A 169 -2.90 23.41 -25.18
N ASP A 170 -4.22 23.32 -25.00
CA ASP A 170 -5.19 24.05 -25.84
C ASP A 170 -5.21 23.62 -27.32
N GLY A 171 -4.71 22.42 -27.62
CA GLY A 171 -4.75 21.84 -28.97
C GLY A 171 -3.65 22.35 -29.92
N SER A 172 -2.66 23.09 -29.40
CA SER A 172 -1.56 23.70 -30.16
C SER A 172 -0.64 22.72 -30.92
N GLY A 173 -0.71 21.42 -30.60
CA GLY A 173 0.04 20.36 -31.29
C GLY A 173 1.43 20.13 -30.72
N LEU A 174 2.27 19.40 -31.45
CA LEU A 174 3.68 19.16 -31.09
C LEU A 174 4.51 20.39 -31.43
N SER A 175 5.42 20.79 -30.54
CA SER A 175 6.44 21.78 -30.86
C SER A 175 7.50 21.23 -31.82
N SER A 176 8.31 22.12 -32.38
CA SER A 176 9.46 21.74 -33.22
C SER A 176 10.43 20.83 -32.47
N ASN A 177 10.73 21.14 -31.20
CA ASN A 177 11.67 20.38 -30.38
C ASN A 177 11.20 18.94 -30.14
N VAL A 178 9.88 18.76 -29.94
CA VAL A 178 9.30 17.43 -29.78
C VAL A 178 9.33 16.65 -31.10
N LEU A 179 9.05 17.30 -32.24
CA LEU A 179 9.15 16.67 -33.57
C LEU A 179 10.60 16.27 -33.89
N GLU A 180 11.57 17.12 -33.61
CA GLU A 180 13.01 16.83 -33.76
C GLU A 180 13.44 15.68 -32.85
N SER A 181 12.90 15.62 -31.63
CA SER A 181 13.15 14.50 -30.72
C SER A 181 12.59 13.19 -31.26
N ILE A 182 11.40 13.20 -31.87
CA ILE A 182 10.78 12.04 -32.52
C ILE A 182 11.63 11.57 -33.71
N ASP A 183 12.11 12.51 -34.53
CA ASP A 183 12.97 12.23 -35.68
C ASP A 183 14.33 11.64 -35.25
N ARG A 184 14.99 12.25 -34.25
CA ARG A 184 16.24 11.75 -33.64
C ARG A 184 16.10 10.33 -33.11
N LEU A 185 14.95 10.00 -32.53
CA LEU A 185 14.66 8.65 -32.03
C LEU A 185 14.41 7.63 -33.15
N GLU A 186 14.27 8.08 -34.39
CA GLU A 186 13.89 7.29 -35.56
C GLU A 186 12.54 6.57 -35.39
N ALA A 187 11.61 7.18 -34.65
CA ALA A 187 10.32 6.58 -34.35
C ALA A 187 9.51 6.32 -35.63
N LYS A 188 8.82 5.18 -35.69
CA LYS A 188 7.97 4.76 -36.83
C LYS A 188 6.49 4.69 -36.47
N SER A 189 6.19 4.65 -35.18
CA SER A 189 4.83 4.64 -34.65
C SER A 189 4.71 5.48 -33.39
N ALA A 190 3.54 6.06 -33.18
CA ALA A 190 3.18 6.75 -31.96
C ALA A 190 1.87 6.16 -31.40
N ILE A 191 1.77 6.07 -30.08
CA ILE A 191 0.49 5.82 -29.41
C ILE A 191 0.07 7.10 -28.71
N LEU A 192 -1.08 7.63 -29.11
CA LEU A 192 -1.65 8.85 -28.56
C LEU A 192 -2.68 8.44 -27.51
N VAL A 193 -2.45 8.83 -26.26
CA VAL A 193 -3.45 8.73 -25.20
C VAL A 193 -4.19 10.06 -25.13
N GLY A 194 -5.39 10.08 -25.70
CA GLY A 194 -6.15 11.27 -26.05
C GLY A 194 -6.15 11.55 -27.55
N GLN A 195 -7.09 12.39 -27.99
CA GLN A 195 -7.29 12.73 -29.40
C GLN A 195 -6.85 14.17 -29.67
N ASN A 196 -5.98 14.36 -30.67
CA ASN A 196 -5.62 15.68 -31.19
C ASN A 196 -5.39 15.58 -32.70
N GLY A 197 -6.20 16.30 -33.50
CA GLY A 197 -6.13 16.27 -34.97
C GLY A 197 -4.86 16.89 -35.54
N THR A 198 -4.37 17.96 -34.91
CA THR A 198 -3.13 18.65 -35.30
C THR A 198 -1.93 17.72 -35.12
N VAL A 199 -1.84 17.05 -33.97
CA VAL A 199 -0.76 16.08 -33.68
C VAL A 199 -0.75 14.94 -34.69
N GLN A 200 -1.91 14.37 -35.03
CA GLN A 200 -2.02 13.32 -36.05
C GLN A 200 -1.51 13.78 -37.42
N ALA A 201 -1.85 15.01 -37.83
CA ALA A 201 -1.38 15.59 -39.09
C ALA A 201 0.14 15.82 -39.07
N GLN A 202 0.68 16.34 -37.96
CA GLN A 202 2.13 16.54 -37.78
C GLN A 202 2.90 15.23 -37.85
N LEU A 203 2.46 14.19 -37.13
CA LEU A 203 3.07 12.85 -37.17
C LEU A 203 3.02 12.24 -38.58
N SER A 204 1.89 12.36 -39.26
CA SER A 204 1.75 11.90 -40.65
C SER A 204 2.70 12.63 -41.58
N GLY A 205 2.88 13.94 -41.38
CA GLY A 205 3.81 14.78 -42.15
C GLY A 205 5.27 14.36 -42.03
N VAL A 206 5.66 13.74 -40.91
CA VAL A 206 7.01 13.17 -40.68
C VAL A 206 7.06 11.65 -40.86
N GLY A 207 6.01 11.03 -41.42
CA GLY A 207 5.98 9.60 -41.72
C GLY A 207 5.80 8.67 -40.51
N VAL A 208 5.30 9.18 -39.39
CA VAL A 208 5.03 8.41 -38.17
C VAL A 208 3.56 7.98 -38.15
N SER A 209 3.32 6.66 -38.17
CA SER A 209 1.98 6.10 -37.98
C SER A 209 1.48 6.33 -36.55
N ASN A 210 0.16 6.40 -36.33
CA ASN A 210 -0.38 6.59 -34.99
C ASN A 210 -1.56 5.67 -34.65
N THR A 211 -1.72 5.40 -33.35
CA THR A 211 -2.87 4.71 -32.74
C THR A 211 -3.41 5.59 -31.62
N ILE A 212 -4.74 5.77 -31.56
CA ILE A 212 -5.39 6.64 -30.58
C ILE A 212 -6.10 5.78 -29.54
N LEU A 213 -5.88 6.11 -28.27
CA LEU A 213 -6.51 5.50 -27.10
C LEU A 213 -7.21 6.62 -26.32
N SER A 214 -8.51 6.54 -26.10
CA SER A 214 -9.29 7.65 -25.54
C SER A 214 -8.97 7.96 -24.08
N ASP A 215 -8.66 6.93 -23.29
CA ASP A 215 -8.58 6.95 -21.83
C ASP A 215 -7.83 5.72 -21.30
N ASP A 216 -7.80 5.54 -19.98
CA ASP A 216 -7.20 4.41 -19.29
C ASP A 216 -7.84 3.05 -19.64
N LYS A 217 -9.17 2.98 -19.83
CA LYS A 217 -9.87 1.77 -20.28
C LYS A 217 -9.46 1.37 -21.69
N ALA A 218 -9.32 2.33 -22.60
CA ALA A 218 -8.81 2.10 -23.94
C ALA A 218 -7.35 1.63 -23.92
N VAL A 219 -6.52 2.18 -23.02
CA VAL A 219 -5.15 1.71 -22.78
C VAL A 219 -5.13 0.24 -22.32
N ILE A 220 -5.93 -0.13 -21.32
CA ILE A 220 -6.04 -1.52 -20.83
C ILE A 220 -6.53 -2.45 -21.94
N THR A 221 -7.59 -2.06 -22.64
CA THR A 221 -8.13 -2.84 -23.78
C THR A 221 -7.08 -3.06 -24.85
N TRP A 222 -6.30 -2.03 -25.19
CA TRP A 222 -5.23 -2.13 -26.17
C TRP A 222 -4.11 -3.04 -25.67
N MET A 223 -3.69 -2.91 -24.41
CA MET A 223 -2.66 -3.78 -23.81
C MET A 223 -3.09 -5.26 -23.87
N THR A 224 -4.30 -5.59 -23.43
CA THR A 224 -4.85 -6.95 -23.48
C THR A 224 -4.87 -7.50 -24.91
N LYS A 225 -5.37 -6.72 -25.88
CA LYS A 225 -5.40 -7.13 -27.30
C LYS A 225 -4.01 -7.34 -27.92
N ASN A 226 -2.97 -6.73 -27.36
CA ASN A 226 -1.59 -6.86 -27.82
C ASN A 226 -0.75 -7.82 -26.96
N GLY A 227 -1.39 -8.66 -26.13
CA GLY A 227 -0.69 -9.67 -25.32
C GLY A 227 0.09 -9.08 -24.13
N LEU A 228 -0.27 -7.86 -23.70
CA LEU A 228 0.32 -7.14 -22.57
C LEU A 228 -0.68 -7.04 -21.40
N THR A 229 -1.56 -8.03 -21.24
CA THR A 229 -2.62 -8.03 -20.22
C THR A 229 -2.04 -7.76 -18.83
N PRO A 230 -2.50 -6.71 -18.12
CA PRO A 230 -1.97 -6.34 -16.82
C PRO A 230 -2.51 -7.28 -15.71
N ASP A 231 -1.64 -7.67 -14.79
CA ASP A 231 -1.99 -8.44 -13.58
C ASP A 231 -1.78 -7.63 -12.27
N TYR A 232 -1.48 -6.34 -12.44
CA TYR A 232 -1.27 -5.38 -11.36
C TYR A 232 -2.02 -4.09 -11.70
N PHE A 233 -2.89 -3.64 -10.80
CA PHE A 233 -3.56 -2.35 -10.90
C PHE A 233 -3.00 -1.36 -9.88
N ALA A 234 -2.63 -0.16 -10.35
CA ALA A 234 -2.52 1.00 -9.49
C ALA A 234 -3.81 1.82 -9.62
N VAL A 235 -4.65 1.77 -8.58
CA VAL A 235 -5.91 2.51 -8.53
C VAL A 235 -5.64 3.89 -7.93
N VAL A 236 -5.99 4.92 -8.69
CA VAL A 236 -5.68 6.32 -8.37
C VAL A 236 -6.91 7.19 -8.54
N ASN A 237 -6.98 8.28 -7.77
CA ASN A 237 -7.94 9.36 -8.01
C ASN A 237 -7.21 10.58 -8.60
N PRO A 238 -7.39 10.89 -9.90
CA PRO A 238 -6.68 12.01 -10.54
C PRO A 238 -7.11 13.40 -10.05
N LYS A 239 -8.20 13.52 -9.27
CA LYS A 239 -8.60 14.79 -8.66
C LYS A 239 -7.68 15.24 -7.52
N ASP A 240 -6.79 14.35 -7.07
CA ASP A 240 -5.75 14.67 -6.09
C ASP A 240 -4.71 15.68 -6.59
N ARG A 241 -4.74 16.05 -7.88
CA ARG A 241 -3.93 17.14 -8.44
C ARG A 241 -4.37 18.51 -7.94
N ASP A 242 -5.67 18.78 -8.01
CA ASP A 242 -6.23 20.13 -7.92
C ASP A 242 -6.97 20.37 -6.59
N GLU A 243 -7.41 19.30 -5.91
CA GLU A 243 -8.08 19.40 -4.62
C GLU A 243 -7.05 19.46 -3.47
N LEU A 244 -7.19 20.45 -2.57
CA LEU A 244 -6.42 20.55 -1.31
C LEU A 244 -6.79 19.41 -0.36
N THR A 245 -6.32 18.22 -0.68
CA THR A 245 -6.54 16.96 0.05
C THR A 245 -5.29 16.59 0.84
N ARG A 246 -5.44 15.69 1.83
CA ARG A 246 -4.27 15.12 2.52
C ARG A 246 -3.55 14.18 1.54
N GLY A 247 -2.24 14.36 1.34
CA GLY A 247 -1.47 13.54 0.40
C GLY A 247 -1.69 13.88 -1.08
N GLN A 248 -1.79 15.18 -1.38
CA GLN A 248 -1.98 15.73 -2.73
C GLN A 248 -0.95 15.16 -3.74
N LYS A 249 -1.41 14.94 -4.99
CA LYS A 249 -0.64 14.37 -6.11
C LYS A 249 -0.02 13.00 -5.84
N GLY A 250 -0.59 12.24 -4.91
CA GLY A 250 -0.17 10.87 -4.62
C GLY A 250 -0.28 9.94 -5.83
N SER A 251 -1.24 10.19 -6.72
CA SER A 251 -1.50 9.43 -7.96
C SER A 251 -0.26 9.27 -8.86
N LEU A 252 0.73 10.16 -8.77
CA LEU A 252 2.02 10.03 -9.44
C LEU A 252 2.76 8.72 -9.07
N ALA A 253 2.65 8.27 -7.81
CA ALA A 253 3.21 6.98 -7.41
C ALA A 253 2.47 5.79 -8.05
N GLY A 254 1.19 5.95 -8.41
CA GLY A 254 0.46 4.92 -9.15
C GLY A 254 1.02 4.70 -10.56
N ALA A 255 1.35 5.78 -11.27
CA ALA A 255 2.03 5.69 -12.56
C ALA A 255 3.42 5.03 -12.45
N LEU A 256 4.17 5.37 -11.40
CA LEU A 256 5.47 4.75 -11.09
C LEU A 256 5.33 3.24 -10.86
N LEU A 257 4.43 2.83 -9.97
CA LEU A 257 4.22 1.43 -9.58
C LEU A 257 3.70 0.58 -10.75
N ALA A 258 2.67 1.05 -11.45
CA ALA A 258 2.11 0.30 -12.57
C ALA A 258 3.11 0.17 -13.73
N SER A 259 3.89 1.21 -14.02
CA SER A 259 4.98 1.14 -14.99
C SER A 259 6.00 0.07 -14.62
N ALA A 260 6.45 0.04 -13.36
CA ALA A 260 7.47 -0.89 -12.88
C ALA A 260 6.98 -2.35 -12.79
N ARG A 261 5.73 -2.55 -12.37
CA ARG A 261 5.07 -3.86 -12.22
C ARG A 261 4.44 -4.37 -13.52
N GLU A 262 4.70 -3.70 -14.64
CA GLU A 262 4.12 -4.03 -15.95
C GLU A 262 2.58 -4.11 -15.93
N GLY A 263 1.97 -3.31 -15.05
CA GLY A 263 0.54 -3.27 -14.78
C GLY A 263 -0.20 -2.19 -15.56
N ALA A 264 -1.29 -1.72 -14.97
CA ALA A 264 -2.11 -0.62 -15.49
C ALA A 264 -2.44 0.40 -14.39
N VAL A 265 -2.62 1.65 -14.81
CA VAL A 265 -3.25 2.68 -13.98
C VAL A 265 -4.76 2.62 -14.21
N VAL A 266 -5.52 2.59 -13.11
CA VAL A 266 -6.98 2.65 -13.09
C VAL A 266 -7.37 3.99 -12.47
N THR A 267 -7.99 4.87 -13.26
CA THR A 267 -8.35 6.22 -12.83
C THR A 267 -9.82 6.29 -12.41
N LEU A 268 -10.08 6.61 -11.13
CA LEU A 268 -11.42 6.79 -10.59
C LEU A 268 -11.54 8.21 -10.01
N ALA A 269 -12.13 9.12 -10.79
CA ALA A 269 -12.15 10.56 -10.50
C ALA A 269 -13.30 10.97 -9.58
N TYR A 270 -13.10 10.83 -8.26
CA TYR A 270 -14.11 11.16 -7.25
C TYR A 270 -13.80 12.48 -6.53
N ASP A 271 -14.81 13.32 -6.28
CA ASP A 271 -14.72 14.40 -5.29
C ASP A 271 -14.84 13.75 -3.91
N THR A 272 -13.75 13.19 -3.39
CA THR A 272 -13.80 12.29 -2.22
C THR A 272 -14.14 13.07 -0.95
N GLU A 273 -15.17 12.62 -0.25
CA GLU A 273 -15.53 13.11 1.08
C GLU A 273 -15.28 11.97 2.06
N TYR A 274 -14.23 12.04 2.87
CA TYR A 274 -13.91 10.96 3.79
C TYR A 274 -14.23 11.34 5.24
N MET A 275 -15.17 10.61 5.85
CA MET A 275 -15.58 10.78 7.24
C MET A 275 -15.96 12.23 7.60
N THR A 276 -16.59 12.95 6.67
CA THR A 276 -17.13 14.30 6.89
C THR A 276 -18.10 14.24 8.05
N HIS A 277 -17.76 14.88 9.17
CA HIS A 277 -18.49 14.73 10.43
C HIS A 277 -19.32 15.96 10.78
N PHE A 278 -20.46 15.70 11.43
CA PHE A 278 -21.36 16.72 11.98
C PHE A 278 -21.64 16.35 13.44
N THR A 279 -21.65 17.36 14.31
CA THR A 279 -21.81 17.18 15.76
C THR A 279 -23.13 17.77 16.23
N GLY A 280 -23.88 16.98 17.00
CA GLY A 280 -25.15 17.41 17.58
C GLY A 280 -24.99 17.94 19.00
N SER A 281 -26.04 18.59 19.50
CA SER A 281 -26.17 19.01 20.89
C SER A 281 -26.88 17.93 21.70
N GLU A 282 -26.38 17.64 22.89
CA GLU A 282 -26.98 16.68 23.83
C GLU A 282 -28.36 17.16 24.30
N THR A 283 -29.31 16.23 24.41
CA THR A 283 -30.65 16.47 24.95
C THR A 283 -31.20 15.21 25.62
N SER A 284 -31.86 15.38 26.77
CA SER A 284 -32.59 14.30 27.45
C SER A 284 -33.92 13.99 26.79
N ASP A 285 -34.45 14.92 25.99
CA ASP A 285 -35.75 14.77 25.36
C ASP A 285 -35.65 13.81 24.17
N GLN A 286 -36.46 12.75 24.21
CA GLN A 286 -36.55 11.82 23.10
C GLN A 286 -37.14 12.53 21.87
N PRO A 287 -36.40 12.58 20.75
CA PRO A 287 -36.92 13.16 19.51
C PRO A 287 -38.17 12.40 19.05
N SER A 288 -39.15 13.13 18.53
CA SER A 288 -40.43 12.54 18.08
C SER A 288 -40.17 11.38 17.12
N GLY A 289 -40.84 10.25 17.34
CA GLY A 289 -40.73 9.05 16.51
C GLY A 289 -39.46 8.20 16.68
N ALA A 290 -38.40 8.75 17.29
CA ALA A 290 -37.15 8.01 17.48
C ALA A 290 -37.34 6.84 18.47
N VAL A 291 -36.62 5.74 18.28
CA VAL A 291 -36.69 4.56 19.18
C VAL A 291 -35.99 4.82 20.51
N SER A 292 -36.52 4.33 21.64
CA SER A 292 -35.95 4.57 22.98
C SER A 292 -34.44 4.33 23.05
N SER A 293 -33.71 5.26 23.68
CA SER A 293 -32.25 5.21 23.83
C SER A 293 -31.85 4.89 25.28
N THR A 294 -30.74 4.15 25.46
CA THR A 294 -30.13 3.88 26.78
C THR A 294 -29.22 5.02 27.27
N LYS A 295 -29.07 6.05 26.45
CA LYS A 295 -28.29 7.27 26.67
C LYS A 295 -29.11 8.48 26.22
N ASP A 296 -28.64 9.66 26.58
CA ASP A 296 -29.20 10.91 26.05
C ASP A 296 -29.15 10.92 24.52
N TRP A 297 -29.91 11.82 23.93
CA TRP A 297 -29.94 12.01 22.49
C TRP A 297 -29.00 13.14 22.11
N TRP A 298 -28.55 13.12 20.86
CA TRP A 298 -27.87 14.25 20.25
C TRP A 298 -28.59 14.65 18.99
N THR A 299 -29.04 15.90 18.93
CA THR A 299 -29.74 16.43 17.76
C THR A 299 -28.92 17.51 17.08
N GLY A 300 -29.00 17.55 15.77
CA GLY A 300 -28.28 18.54 14.97
C GLY A 300 -28.78 18.56 13.55
N SER A 301 -28.06 19.30 12.69
CA SER A 301 -28.27 19.26 11.25
C SER A 301 -26.94 19.08 10.54
N PHE A 302 -27.00 18.52 9.33
CA PHE A 302 -25.87 18.44 8.42
C PHE A 302 -26.25 19.05 7.07
N THR A 303 -25.25 19.50 6.32
CA THR A 303 -25.40 19.91 4.93
C THR A 303 -24.37 19.16 4.08
N ILE A 304 -24.83 18.29 3.20
CA ILE A 304 -23.99 17.52 2.26
C ILE A 304 -24.58 17.67 0.88
N ASN A 305 -23.74 17.91 -0.13
CA ASN A 305 -24.16 18.01 -1.53
C ASN A 305 -25.36 18.99 -1.72
N GLY A 306 -25.31 20.13 -1.02
CA GLY A 306 -26.37 21.17 -1.03
C GLY A 306 -27.66 20.79 -0.29
N TRP A 307 -27.70 19.67 0.42
CA TRP A 307 -28.89 19.15 1.09
C TRP A 307 -28.75 19.23 2.62
N THR A 308 -29.63 20.00 3.26
CA THR A 308 -29.65 20.16 4.71
C THR A 308 -30.70 19.24 5.35
N ARG A 309 -30.30 18.47 6.36
CA ARG A 309 -31.21 17.55 7.08
C ARG A 309 -30.96 17.59 8.57
N ASN A 310 -32.05 17.49 9.33
CA ASN A 310 -31.97 17.29 10.78
C ASN A 310 -31.69 15.82 11.07
N TYR A 311 -30.98 15.57 12.16
CA TYR A 311 -30.69 14.23 12.61
C TYR A 311 -30.76 14.13 14.14
N ALA A 312 -30.99 12.92 14.61
CA ALA A 312 -30.95 12.52 15.99
C ALA A 312 -30.11 11.24 16.16
N VAL A 313 -29.06 11.30 16.97
CA VAL A 313 -28.23 10.14 17.32
C VAL A 313 -28.58 9.68 18.73
N GLY A 314 -28.79 8.38 18.89
CA GLY A 314 -29.04 7.74 20.18
C GLY A 314 -28.48 6.33 20.24
N LYS A 315 -28.65 5.67 21.40
CA LYS A 315 -28.16 4.31 21.66
C LYS A 315 -29.31 3.34 21.95
N PRO A 316 -30.09 2.92 20.94
CA PRO A 316 -31.16 1.94 21.12
C PRO A 316 -30.57 0.55 21.40
N GLY A 317 -30.66 0.12 22.66
CA GLY A 317 -30.05 -1.15 23.12
C GLY A 317 -28.54 -1.03 23.25
N SER A 318 -27.78 -1.92 22.59
CA SER A 318 -26.32 -2.00 22.71
C SER A 318 -25.53 -1.18 21.69
N ASP A 319 -26.15 -0.81 20.56
CA ASP A 319 -25.49 -0.14 19.43
C ASP A 319 -25.99 1.30 19.25
N TRP A 320 -25.16 2.15 18.67
CA TRP A 320 -25.54 3.52 18.32
C TRP A 320 -26.26 3.52 16.97
N ALA A 321 -27.27 4.37 16.84
CA ALA A 321 -28.02 4.55 15.61
C ALA A 321 -28.33 6.03 15.39
N GLY A 322 -28.33 6.43 14.12
CA GLY A 322 -28.78 7.73 13.69
C GLY A 322 -30.22 7.63 13.20
N ASN A 323 -30.95 8.71 13.33
CA ASN A 323 -32.24 8.89 12.68
C ASN A 323 -32.13 10.21 11.91
N ILE A 324 -32.36 10.17 10.60
CA ILE A 324 -32.27 11.33 9.74
C ILE A 324 -33.67 11.65 9.25
N ASP A 325 -34.12 12.87 9.53
CA ASP A 325 -35.45 13.39 9.19
C ASP A 325 -35.49 13.71 7.69
N TRP A 326 -35.69 12.68 6.87
CA TRP A 326 -35.53 12.75 5.41
C TRP A 326 -36.62 13.59 4.76
N ASP A 327 -37.83 13.55 5.30
CA ASP A 327 -39.00 14.27 4.80
C ASP A 327 -39.21 15.65 5.48
N GLN A 328 -38.43 15.97 6.51
CA GLN A 328 -38.45 17.24 7.27
C GLN A 328 -39.75 17.49 8.03
N ASN A 329 -40.44 16.43 8.44
CA ASN A 329 -41.66 16.53 9.23
C ASN A 329 -41.38 16.61 10.75
N GLY A 330 -40.11 16.46 11.17
CA GLY A 330 -39.68 16.49 12.58
C GLY A 330 -39.96 15.20 13.37
N ASN A 331 -40.39 14.14 12.69
CA ASN A 331 -40.74 12.83 13.25
C ASN A 331 -39.80 11.74 12.71
N TYR A 332 -38.79 11.40 13.50
CA TYR A 332 -37.73 10.44 13.20
C TYR A 332 -38.16 8.96 13.15
N GLY A 333 -39.47 8.70 13.17
CA GLY A 333 -40.05 7.36 13.21
C GLY A 333 -40.42 6.81 11.82
N ASP A 334 -40.25 7.63 10.78
CA ASP A 334 -40.70 7.27 9.44
C ASP A 334 -39.81 6.21 8.79
N ARG A 335 -40.40 5.47 7.85
CA ARG A 335 -39.74 4.32 7.23
C ARG A 335 -38.50 4.77 6.46
N GLY A 336 -37.33 4.28 6.87
CA GLY A 336 -36.04 4.54 6.20
C GLY A 336 -35.21 5.65 6.84
N GLU A 337 -35.74 6.32 7.87
CA GLU A 337 -35.03 7.38 8.58
C GLU A 337 -33.99 6.86 9.56
N ARG A 338 -34.22 5.66 10.10
CA ARG A 338 -33.25 5.01 10.97
C ARG A 338 -32.09 4.45 10.16
N VAL A 339 -30.90 5.00 10.40
CA VAL A 339 -29.63 4.57 9.82
C VAL A 339 -28.74 3.94 10.88
N LYS A 340 -28.10 2.83 10.53
CA LYS A 340 -27.08 2.16 11.31
C LYS A 340 -25.71 2.48 10.74
N ARG A 341 -24.70 2.11 11.51
CA ARG A 341 -23.30 2.18 11.08
C ARG A 341 -23.06 1.30 9.86
N ALA A 342 -22.31 1.85 8.90
CA ALA A 342 -22.03 1.28 7.59
C ALA A 342 -23.23 1.18 6.64
N ASP A 343 -24.42 1.67 7.02
CA ASP A 343 -25.52 1.76 6.07
C ASP A 343 -25.14 2.72 4.94
N ILE A 344 -25.62 2.42 3.72
CA ILE A 344 -25.43 3.26 2.56
C ILE A 344 -26.72 4.05 2.32
N VAL A 345 -26.58 5.36 2.18
CA VAL A 345 -27.70 6.30 1.94
C VAL A 345 -27.43 7.11 0.68
N THR A 346 -28.49 7.46 -0.05
CA THR A 346 -28.39 8.29 -1.25
C THR A 346 -28.77 9.73 -0.91
N ILE A 347 -27.82 10.66 -1.12
CA ILE A 347 -28.01 12.10 -0.87
C ILE A 347 -27.78 12.84 -2.19
N ASN A 348 -28.85 13.43 -2.75
CA ASN A 348 -28.82 14.15 -4.02
C ASN A 348 -28.08 13.38 -5.15
N GLY A 349 -28.39 12.08 -5.28
CA GLY A 349 -27.84 11.21 -6.33
C GLY A 349 -26.46 10.60 -6.05
N LYS A 350 -25.77 11.00 -4.96
CA LYS A 350 -24.50 10.39 -4.52
C LYS A 350 -24.75 9.38 -3.39
N ARG A 351 -24.06 8.24 -3.39
CA ARG A 351 -24.17 7.22 -2.32
C ARG A 351 -23.08 7.39 -1.27
N TYR A 352 -23.50 7.54 -0.01
CA TYR A 352 -22.62 7.74 1.13
C TYR A 352 -22.71 6.55 2.06
N SER A 353 -21.57 6.08 2.56
CA SER A 353 -21.55 5.24 3.76
C SER A 353 -21.70 6.12 5.01
N VAL A 354 -22.56 5.71 5.92
CA VAL A 354 -22.83 6.45 7.17
C VAL A 354 -22.11 5.81 8.35
N ASP A 355 -21.42 6.63 9.13
CA ASP A 355 -20.93 6.30 10.46
C ASP A 355 -21.75 7.09 11.49
N VAL A 356 -22.24 6.41 12.53
CA VAL A 356 -22.86 7.04 13.68
C VAL A 356 -22.03 6.68 14.91
N THR A 357 -21.35 7.64 15.54
CA THR A 357 -20.45 7.32 16.65
C THR A 357 -21.06 7.59 18.03
N GLY A 358 -20.64 6.73 18.95
CA GLY A 358 -20.69 6.92 20.40
C GLY A 358 -19.93 5.81 21.12
N ALA A 359 -18.90 5.28 20.44
CA ALA A 359 -17.96 4.37 21.08
C ALA A 359 -17.42 5.03 22.35
N PRO A 360 -17.02 4.27 23.39
CA PRO A 360 -16.57 4.83 24.67
C PRO A 360 -15.34 5.76 24.60
N ARG A 361 -14.79 6.00 23.39
CA ARG A 361 -13.65 6.87 23.11
C ARG A 361 -13.92 7.89 21.97
N SER A 362 -15.13 7.92 21.38
CA SER A 362 -15.54 8.95 20.41
C SER A 362 -16.43 9.99 21.12
N LEU A 363 -16.46 11.21 20.59
CA LEU A 363 -17.40 12.23 21.06
C LEU A 363 -18.83 11.77 20.71
N PRO A 364 -19.75 11.60 21.69
CA PRO A 364 -21.13 11.27 21.41
C PRO A 364 -21.79 12.28 20.48
N GLY A 365 -22.78 11.83 19.71
CA GLY A 365 -23.59 12.72 18.86
C GLY A 365 -23.00 13.08 17.51
N HIS A 366 -21.96 12.39 17.07
CA HIS A 366 -21.41 12.58 15.74
C HIS A 366 -22.09 11.64 14.73
N ILE A 367 -22.48 12.22 13.60
CA ILE A 367 -22.79 11.50 12.37
C ILE A 367 -21.74 11.85 11.31
N LYS A 368 -21.25 10.86 10.58
CA LYS A 368 -20.23 11.05 9.54
C LYS A 368 -20.65 10.38 8.24
N PHE A 369 -20.17 10.93 7.13
CA PHE A 369 -20.46 10.46 5.80
C PHE A 369 -19.17 10.23 5.02
N THR A 370 -19.15 9.16 4.22
CA THR A 370 -18.04 8.84 3.31
C THR A 370 -18.57 8.66 1.90
N TYR A 371 -18.03 9.42 0.94
CA TYR A 371 -18.30 9.33 -0.48
C TYR A 371 -16.99 9.21 -1.29
N PRO A 372 -16.96 8.35 -2.32
CA PRO A 372 -17.96 7.33 -2.63
C PRO A 372 -18.06 6.23 -1.56
N CYS A 373 -19.21 5.57 -1.46
CA CYS A 373 -19.32 4.33 -0.69
C CYS A 373 -18.54 3.18 -1.39
N TYR A 374 -18.25 2.11 -0.67
CA TYR A 374 -17.46 0.99 -1.23
C TYR A 374 -18.17 0.26 -2.39
N GLU A 375 -19.52 0.22 -2.39
CA GLU A 375 -20.29 -0.39 -3.48
C GLU A 375 -20.08 0.36 -4.80
N GLU A 376 -20.07 1.70 -4.77
CA GLU A 376 -19.83 2.53 -5.95
C GLU A 376 -18.44 2.33 -6.52
N VAL A 377 -17.43 2.24 -5.64
CA VAL A 377 -16.05 1.93 -6.03
C VAL A 377 -15.95 0.53 -6.66
N ASN A 378 -16.59 -0.48 -6.06
CA ASN A 378 -16.58 -1.85 -6.60
C ASN A 378 -17.29 -1.95 -7.95
N GLU A 379 -18.42 -1.26 -8.13
CA GLU A 379 -19.10 -1.18 -9.44
C GLU A 379 -18.22 -0.54 -10.51
N ASP A 380 -17.44 0.49 -10.16
CA ASP A 380 -16.51 1.11 -11.09
C ASP A 380 -15.30 0.23 -11.39
N LEU A 381 -14.74 -0.46 -10.39
CA LEU A 381 -13.65 -1.44 -10.56
C LEU A 381 -14.09 -2.62 -11.44
N ASN A 382 -15.32 -3.12 -11.28
CA ASN A 382 -15.87 -4.21 -12.08
C ASN A 382 -15.87 -3.89 -13.58
N LYS A 383 -16.06 -2.62 -13.97
CA LYS A 383 -15.95 -2.20 -15.38
C LYS A 383 -14.55 -2.45 -15.95
N TYR A 384 -13.51 -2.45 -15.13
CA TYR A 384 -12.14 -2.77 -15.57
C TYR A 384 -11.91 -4.29 -15.61
N TYR A 385 -12.47 -5.04 -14.67
CA TYR A 385 -12.39 -6.50 -14.67
C TYR A 385 -13.10 -7.09 -15.90
N ASP A 386 -14.25 -6.53 -16.29
CA ASP A 386 -14.96 -6.91 -17.51
C ASP A 386 -14.09 -6.73 -18.78
N LEU A 387 -13.23 -5.71 -18.81
CA LEU A 387 -12.30 -5.47 -19.93
C LEU A 387 -11.13 -6.46 -19.95
N LEU A 388 -10.68 -6.91 -18.78
CA LEU A 388 -9.62 -7.93 -18.67
C LEU A 388 -10.16 -9.33 -18.96
N GLY A 389 -11.41 -9.60 -18.59
CA GLY A 389 -11.95 -10.95 -18.53
C GLY A 389 -11.29 -11.78 -17.42
N HIS A 390 -10.75 -11.15 -16.37
CA HIS A 390 -10.30 -11.75 -15.12
C HIS A 390 -10.05 -10.64 -14.07
N HIS A 391 -9.81 -11.03 -12.82
CA HIS A 391 -9.38 -10.12 -11.76
C HIS A 391 -7.85 -9.98 -11.75
N PRO A 392 -7.29 -8.78 -11.48
CA PRO A 392 -5.85 -8.63 -11.34
C PRO A 392 -5.38 -9.35 -10.07
N LYS A 393 -4.19 -9.94 -10.10
CA LYS A 393 -3.57 -10.54 -8.92
C LYS A 393 -3.29 -9.52 -7.82
N TYR A 394 -2.84 -8.32 -8.20
CA TYR A 394 -2.45 -7.26 -7.28
C TYR A 394 -3.21 -5.96 -7.53
N MET A 395 -3.54 -5.25 -6.46
CA MET A 395 -4.07 -3.89 -6.54
C MET A 395 -3.43 -2.98 -5.48
N ALA A 396 -2.70 -1.97 -5.93
CA ALA A 396 -2.24 -0.88 -5.09
C ALA A 396 -3.24 0.28 -5.15
N ILE A 397 -3.81 0.62 -4.01
CA ILE A 397 -4.61 1.84 -3.86
C ILE A 397 -3.66 2.98 -3.49
N VAL A 398 -3.67 4.08 -4.24
CA VAL A 398 -2.70 5.16 -4.04
C VAL A 398 -3.39 6.39 -3.49
N GLY A 399 -2.89 6.86 -2.35
CA GLY A 399 -3.36 8.07 -1.69
C GLY A 399 -3.98 7.82 -0.32
N MET A 400 -4.15 8.93 0.41
CA MET A 400 -4.84 8.94 1.70
C MET A 400 -6.32 8.60 1.55
N PRO A 401 -7.03 8.21 2.63
CA PRO A 401 -8.47 8.03 2.59
C PRO A 401 -9.26 9.27 2.12
N SER A 402 -8.72 10.48 2.31
CA SER A 402 -9.32 11.72 1.75
C SER A 402 -9.14 11.88 0.24
N VAL A 403 -8.28 11.10 -0.39
CA VAL A 403 -8.08 11.03 -1.84
C VAL A 403 -8.83 9.85 -2.42
N PHE A 404 -8.74 8.69 -1.76
CA PHE A 404 -9.43 7.47 -2.16
C PHE A 404 -9.96 6.78 -0.89
N PRO A 405 -11.28 6.74 -0.66
CA PRO A 405 -11.83 6.40 0.64
C PRO A 405 -11.53 4.97 1.06
N LEU A 406 -11.49 4.76 2.37
CA LEU A 406 -11.63 3.43 2.95
C LEU A 406 -13.12 3.07 2.97
N GLY A 407 -13.48 1.83 2.65
CA GLY A 407 -14.83 1.34 2.86
C GLY A 407 -15.17 1.29 4.35
N VAL A 408 -16.44 1.53 4.68
CA VAL A 408 -16.91 1.59 6.07
C VAL A 408 -17.53 0.24 6.44
N ALA A 409 -16.87 -0.56 7.26
CA ALA A 409 -17.36 -1.87 7.70
C ALA A 409 -18.01 -1.81 9.08
N ARG A 410 -19.14 -2.52 9.23
CA ARG A 410 -19.80 -2.72 10.53
C ARG A 410 -19.20 -3.92 11.26
N ALA A 411 -18.56 -3.70 12.41
CA ALA A 411 -18.16 -4.79 13.29
C ALA A 411 -19.22 -5.03 14.38
N THR A 412 -20.02 -6.09 14.21
CA THR A 412 -21.24 -6.33 14.98
C THR A 412 -20.99 -6.68 16.44
N GLU A 413 -19.86 -7.30 16.77
CA GLU A 413 -19.63 -7.86 18.11
C GLU A 413 -19.03 -6.86 19.12
N TYR A 414 -18.47 -5.74 18.66
CA TYR A 414 -17.84 -4.73 19.54
C TYR A 414 -18.45 -3.33 19.36
N GLY A 415 -19.45 -3.17 18.47
CA GLY A 415 -20.06 -1.87 18.19
C GLY A 415 -19.02 -0.84 17.76
N VAL A 416 -18.11 -1.24 16.86
CA VAL A 416 -17.07 -0.39 16.27
C VAL A 416 -17.15 -0.46 14.76
N ILE A 417 -16.52 0.52 14.12
CA ILE A 417 -16.46 0.66 12.67
C ILE A 417 -15.02 0.62 12.25
N HIS A 418 -14.77 0.00 11.12
CA HIS A 418 -13.47 -0.03 10.49
C HIS A 418 -13.56 0.65 9.15
N GLY A 419 -12.78 1.73 8.97
CA GLY A 419 -12.28 2.05 7.64
C GLY A 419 -11.42 0.87 7.17
N THR A 420 -11.72 0.30 6.00
CA THR A 420 -11.00 -0.84 5.46
C THR A 420 -10.99 -0.90 3.93
N ASP A 421 -9.85 -1.29 3.36
CA ASP A 421 -9.69 -1.58 1.92
C ASP A 421 -10.18 -2.97 1.52
N GLN A 422 -10.60 -3.80 2.48
CA GLN A 422 -10.90 -5.21 2.23
C GLN A 422 -12.08 -5.42 1.28
N PHE A 423 -13.03 -4.48 1.25
CA PHE A 423 -14.15 -4.51 0.32
C PHE A 423 -13.71 -4.50 -1.15
N TYR A 424 -12.53 -3.96 -1.44
CA TYR A 424 -12.00 -3.87 -2.80
C TYR A 424 -11.26 -5.14 -3.22
N SER A 425 -11.01 -6.08 -2.29
CA SER A 425 -10.26 -7.32 -2.54
C SER A 425 -11.13 -8.56 -2.74
N ASN A 426 -12.38 -8.52 -2.28
CA ASN A 426 -13.36 -9.56 -2.55
C ASN A 426 -14.20 -9.11 -3.75
N VAL A 427 -14.15 -9.90 -4.80
CA VAL A 427 -14.70 -9.58 -6.13
C VAL A 427 -15.76 -10.58 -6.58
N ASP A 428 -16.17 -11.48 -5.68
CA ASP A 428 -17.30 -12.37 -5.91
C ASP A 428 -18.31 -12.31 -4.73
N SER A 429 -19.03 -13.39 -4.50
CA SER A 429 -20.12 -13.45 -3.52
C SER A 429 -19.79 -14.30 -2.30
N ASP A 430 -18.65 -14.98 -2.30
CA ASP A 430 -18.20 -15.70 -1.12
C ASP A 430 -17.48 -14.73 -0.16
N GLY A 431 -16.87 -15.23 0.92
CA GLY A 431 -16.19 -14.37 1.89
C GLY A 431 -14.67 -14.51 1.89
N PHE A 432 -14.13 -15.30 0.99
CA PHE A 432 -12.73 -15.27 0.62
C PHE A 432 -12.47 -14.02 -0.22
N HIS A 433 -11.20 -13.67 -0.30
CA HIS A 433 -10.72 -12.53 -1.04
C HIS A 433 -9.76 -13.03 -2.13
N GLU A 434 -9.79 -12.38 -3.29
CA GLU A 434 -9.13 -12.85 -4.51
C GLU A 434 -7.94 -11.96 -4.88
N ILE A 435 -8.01 -10.67 -4.54
CA ILE A 435 -7.01 -9.67 -4.94
C ILE A 435 -6.09 -9.32 -3.77
N ALA A 436 -4.78 -9.41 -4.00
CA ALA A 436 -3.78 -8.97 -3.03
C ALA A 436 -3.67 -7.43 -3.02
N ILE A 437 -4.21 -6.80 -1.96
CA ILE A 437 -4.27 -5.34 -1.83
C ILE A 437 -3.26 -4.76 -0.85
N GLY A 438 -2.63 -3.66 -1.27
CA GLY A 438 -1.85 -2.75 -0.43
C GLY A 438 -2.20 -1.28 -0.74
N ARG A 439 -1.92 -0.38 0.20
CA ARG A 439 -2.17 1.06 0.03
C ARG A 439 -0.87 1.86 0.13
N ILE A 440 -0.63 2.74 -0.82
CA ILE A 440 0.52 3.64 -0.81
C ILE A 440 0.08 4.98 -0.22
N VAL A 441 0.75 5.42 0.84
CA VAL A 441 0.40 6.62 1.61
C VAL A 441 1.63 7.48 1.89
N GLY A 442 1.40 8.75 2.23
CA GLY A 442 2.45 9.70 2.57
C GLY A 442 1.87 11.10 2.79
N GLY A 443 2.73 12.02 3.26
CA GLY A 443 2.30 13.38 3.60
C GLY A 443 2.03 14.29 2.40
N ASP A 444 2.61 13.98 1.25
CA ASP A 444 2.53 14.71 -0.02
C ASP A 444 3.19 13.86 -1.11
N ALA A 445 3.22 14.38 -2.34
CA ALA A 445 3.83 13.71 -3.49
C ALA A 445 5.27 13.23 -3.22
N SER A 446 6.07 13.98 -2.47
CA SER A 446 7.47 13.63 -2.20
C SER A 446 7.56 12.31 -1.47
N TYR A 447 6.81 12.15 -0.38
CA TYR A 447 6.87 10.94 0.44
C TYR A 447 6.04 9.78 -0.10
N ILE A 448 4.97 10.07 -0.85
CA ILE A 448 4.19 9.03 -1.53
C ILE A 448 5.03 8.40 -2.65
N THR A 449 5.73 9.21 -3.46
CA THR A 449 6.62 8.73 -4.52
C THR A 449 7.93 8.14 -3.97
N LEU A 450 8.43 8.65 -2.85
CA LEU A 450 9.51 8.02 -2.09
C LEU A 450 9.12 6.62 -1.62
N ASN A 451 7.96 6.45 -0.97
CA ASN A 451 7.51 5.14 -0.52
C ASN A 451 7.35 4.16 -1.70
N GLY A 452 6.76 4.63 -2.81
CA GLY A 452 6.70 3.85 -4.05
C GLY A 452 8.08 3.45 -4.59
N SER A 453 9.03 4.39 -4.64
CA SER A 453 10.41 4.12 -5.08
C SER A 453 11.10 3.11 -4.15
N CYS A 454 11.03 3.31 -2.82
CA CYS A 454 11.57 2.37 -1.83
C CYS A 454 11.02 0.95 -1.97
N CYS A 455 9.73 0.79 -2.27
CA CYS A 455 9.12 -0.51 -2.49
C CYS A 455 9.64 -1.20 -3.76
N LEU A 456 9.84 -0.43 -4.83
CA LEU A 456 10.29 -0.95 -6.13
C LEU A 456 11.78 -1.30 -6.13
N THR A 457 12.62 -0.48 -5.49
CA THR A 457 14.08 -0.65 -5.46
C THR A 457 14.57 -1.44 -4.25
N TYR A 458 13.66 -2.04 -3.48
CA TYR A 458 13.98 -2.76 -2.24
C TYR A 458 15.09 -3.81 -2.40
N ASP A 459 15.05 -4.55 -3.50
CA ASP A 459 16.03 -5.59 -3.82
C ASP A 459 17.41 -5.02 -4.20
N ASP A 460 17.46 -3.75 -4.61
CA ASP A 460 18.68 -3.05 -5.02
C ASP A 460 19.34 -2.25 -3.87
N LEU A 461 18.62 -2.02 -2.77
CA LEU A 461 19.18 -1.32 -1.59
C LEU A 461 20.38 -2.09 -1.02
N ASP A 462 21.42 -1.36 -0.61
CA ASP A 462 22.53 -1.91 0.18
C ASP A 462 21.98 -2.46 1.49
N LYS A 463 22.12 -3.77 1.64
CA LYS A 463 21.60 -4.58 2.75
C LYS A 463 22.57 -4.65 3.93
N SER A 464 23.76 -4.06 3.80
CA SER A 464 24.80 -4.10 4.82
C SER A 464 24.32 -3.52 6.15
N GLY A 465 24.54 -4.24 7.26
CA GLY A 465 24.26 -3.77 8.62
C GLY A 465 22.80 -3.88 9.12
N TRP A 466 21.79 -3.91 8.25
CA TRP A 466 20.38 -3.88 8.69
C TRP A 466 19.52 -5.05 8.18
N ALA A 467 19.79 -5.57 6.98
CA ALA A 467 18.86 -6.47 6.29
C ALA A 467 18.68 -7.84 6.97
N ASN A 468 19.70 -8.28 7.72
CA ASN A 468 19.70 -9.55 8.43
C ASN A 468 19.14 -9.47 9.84
N THR A 469 18.58 -8.33 10.22
CA THR A 469 18.22 -8.08 11.62
C THR A 469 16.73 -7.92 11.77
N MET A 470 16.16 -8.71 12.68
CA MET A 470 14.81 -8.56 13.15
C MET A 470 14.82 -7.93 14.54
N CYS A 471 13.96 -6.96 14.77
CA CYS A 471 13.65 -6.45 16.09
C CYS A 471 12.20 -6.80 16.47
N HIS A 472 12.01 -7.30 17.69
CA HIS A 472 10.68 -7.55 18.23
C HIS A 472 10.52 -6.86 19.60
N LYS A 473 9.52 -5.99 19.67
CA LYS A 473 9.17 -5.22 20.85
C LYS A 473 7.93 -5.81 21.49
N THR A 474 8.01 -6.17 22.77
CA THR A 474 6.87 -6.61 23.57
C THR A 474 6.50 -5.53 24.61
N SER A 475 5.63 -5.84 25.58
CA SER A 475 5.41 -4.97 26.73
C SER A 475 6.73 -4.66 27.47
N GLU A 476 6.77 -3.52 28.15
CA GLU A 476 7.88 -3.12 29.03
C GLU A 476 8.21 -4.25 30.05
N PRO A 477 9.46 -4.36 30.53
CA PRO A 477 9.89 -5.46 31.41
C PRO A 477 9.02 -5.68 32.65
N ASP A 478 8.46 -4.60 33.21
CA ASP A 478 7.61 -4.62 34.41
C ASP A 478 6.12 -4.91 34.10
N ASN A 479 5.76 -5.05 32.82
CA ASN A 479 4.41 -5.38 32.38
C ASN A 479 4.42 -6.75 31.68
N GLU A 480 3.79 -7.74 32.32
CA GLU A 480 3.81 -9.12 31.84
C GLU A 480 2.78 -9.39 30.71
N GLU A 481 1.92 -8.43 30.35
CA GLU A 481 0.74 -8.64 29.49
C GLU A 481 1.07 -9.22 28.11
N PHE A 482 2.20 -8.82 27.50
CA PHE A 482 2.62 -9.22 26.16
C PHE A 482 4.01 -9.86 26.12
N GLN A 483 4.67 -10.06 27.26
CA GLN A 483 5.97 -10.72 27.36
C GLN A 483 5.92 -12.13 26.73
N ASN A 484 4.80 -12.81 26.91
CA ASN A 484 4.51 -14.11 26.32
C ASN A 484 4.29 -14.08 24.80
N LYS A 485 4.52 -12.98 24.08
CA LYS A 485 4.51 -12.94 22.61
C LYS A 485 5.87 -13.25 22.00
N TRP A 486 6.93 -13.20 22.80
CA TRP A 486 8.33 -13.41 22.42
C TRP A 486 8.73 -14.87 22.08
N TYR A 487 7.81 -15.83 21.98
CA TYR A 487 8.16 -17.27 21.87
C TYR A 487 7.98 -17.90 20.48
N SER A 488 7.39 -17.18 19.51
CA SER A 488 7.00 -17.79 18.22
C SER A 488 7.65 -17.11 17.03
N MET A 489 7.53 -15.78 16.95
CA MET A 489 8.08 -15.05 15.81
C MET A 489 9.63 -15.06 15.77
N PRO A 490 10.35 -14.91 16.90
CA PRO A 490 11.82 -15.03 16.92
C PRO A 490 12.34 -16.32 16.30
N HIS A 491 11.88 -17.48 16.77
CA HIS A 491 12.34 -18.78 16.24
C HIS A 491 12.08 -18.94 14.74
N ARG A 492 10.94 -18.43 14.25
CA ARG A 492 10.63 -18.46 12.81
C ARG A 492 11.53 -17.54 12.00
N ALA A 493 11.87 -16.36 12.51
CA ALA A 493 12.82 -15.47 11.86
C ALA A 493 14.23 -16.08 11.85
N GLU A 494 14.70 -16.63 12.97
CA GLU A 494 15.99 -17.35 13.05
C GLU A 494 16.04 -18.55 12.09
N ASN A 495 14.91 -19.23 11.88
CA ASN A 495 14.79 -20.30 10.89
C ASN A 495 15.06 -19.82 9.45
N TYR A 496 14.95 -18.52 9.18
CA TYR A 496 15.32 -17.85 7.93
C TYR A 496 16.55 -16.93 8.09
N GLY A 497 17.40 -17.19 9.08
CA GLY A 497 18.73 -16.60 9.18
C GLY A 497 18.76 -15.17 9.73
N PHE A 498 17.67 -14.68 10.30
CA PHE A 498 17.66 -13.38 10.97
C PHE A 498 18.43 -13.44 12.31
N ASN A 499 19.18 -12.38 12.59
CA ASN A 499 19.62 -12.05 13.93
C ASN A 499 18.46 -11.37 14.66
N VAL A 500 17.93 -12.00 15.71
CA VAL A 500 16.74 -11.51 16.39
C VAL A 500 17.11 -10.75 17.67
N TYR A 501 16.58 -9.53 17.80
CA TYR A 501 16.80 -8.64 18.93
C TYR A 501 15.49 -8.33 19.63
N ARG A 502 15.55 -8.37 20.96
CA ARG A 502 14.43 -7.95 21.79
C ARG A 502 14.61 -6.49 22.18
N MET A 503 13.74 -5.62 21.70
CA MET A 503 13.91 -4.18 21.91
C MET A 503 13.88 -3.80 23.39
N ASN A 504 13.09 -4.51 24.19
CA ASN A 504 12.93 -4.26 25.63
C ASN A 504 14.17 -4.68 26.44
N ASP A 505 15.11 -5.44 25.86
CA ASP A 505 16.36 -5.80 26.52
C ASP A 505 17.44 -4.70 26.36
N LEU A 506 17.15 -3.67 25.55
CA LEU A 506 18.02 -2.53 25.30
C LEU A 506 17.52 -1.28 26.05
N GLU A 507 18.44 -0.45 26.54
CA GLU A 507 18.07 0.88 27.01
C GLU A 507 17.54 1.73 25.84
N LYS A 508 16.58 2.64 26.11
CA LYS A 508 16.00 3.52 25.08
C LYS A 508 17.05 4.35 24.32
N SER A 509 18.16 4.71 24.98
CA SER A 509 19.31 5.40 24.38
C SER A 509 19.98 4.58 23.27
N GLN A 510 19.86 3.25 23.31
CA GLN A 510 20.47 2.29 22.39
C GLN A 510 19.51 1.90 21.25
N TRP A 511 18.28 2.41 21.24
CA TRP A 511 17.32 2.11 20.17
C TRP A 511 17.79 2.73 18.84
N ASP A 512 18.13 1.86 17.90
CA ASP A 512 18.56 2.22 16.55
C ASP A 512 17.64 1.61 15.49
N TRP A 513 16.65 2.40 15.08
CA TRP A 513 15.65 2.01 14.09
C TRP A 513 16.22 1.84 12.68
N SER A 514 17.46 2.25 12.45
CA SER A 514 18.13 2.18 11.15
C SER A 514 18.76 0.81 10.85
N ASN A 515 18.71 -0.12 11.82
CA ASN A 515 19.39 -1.41 11.77
C ASN A 515 18.48 -2.63 11.64
N PHE A 516 17.17 -2.45 11.39
CA PHE A 516 16.22 -3.56 11.35
C PHE A 516 15.57 -3.64 9.97
N SER A 517 15.46 -4.83 9.38
CA SER A 517 14.62 -5.07 8.19
C SER A 517 13.24 -5.56 8.56
N LEU A 518 13.08 -6.19 9.71
CA LEU A 518 11.78 -6.63 10.23
C LEU A 518 11.59 -6.07 11.63
N TYR A 519 10.55 -5.27 11.83
CA TYR A 519 10.18 -4.75 13.13
C TYR A 519 8.78 -5.21 13.51
N ILE A 520 8.70 -6.04 14.54
CA ILE A 520 7.43 -6.55 15.08
C ILE A 520 7.14 -5.86 16.40
N GLN A 521 5.92 -5.36 16.55
CA GLN A 521 5.49 -4.70 17.77
C GLN A 521 4.31 -5.47 18.39
N ASP A 522 4.44 -5.85 19.66
CA ASP A 522 3.50 -6.66 20.45
C ASP A 522 3.25 -5.99 21.80
N GLN A 523 2.58 -4.84 21.76
CA GLN A 523 2.23 -4.03 22.93
C GLN A 523 0.93 -3.25 22.63
N HIS A 524 0.39 -2.52 23.62
CA HIS A 524 -0.70 -1.59 23.36
C HIS A 524 -0.33 -0.62 22.24
N GLY A 525 -1.27 -0.34 21.36
CA GLY A 525 -1.07 0.59 20.25
C GLY A 525 -1.96 1.81 20.37
N TRP A 526 -1.56 2.85 19.65
CA TRP A 526 -2.35 4.05 19.43
C TRP A 526 -1.92 4.68 18.09
N PRO A 527 -2.71 5.60 17.51
CA PRO A 527 -2.49 6.06 16.14
C PRO A 527 -1.15 6.76 15.85
N PHE A 528 -0.44 7.26 16.86
CA PHE A 528 0.79 8.07 16.71
C PHE A 528 2.06 7.38 17.23
N MET A 529 1.97 6.09 17.56
CA MET A 529 3.00 5.38 18.31
C MET A 529 4.40 5.47 17.73
N LEU A 530 4.60 5.08 16.47
CA LEU A 530 5.97 5.02 15.92
C LEU A 530 6.56 6.41 15.65
N GLY A 531 5.72 7.40 15.37
CA GLY A 531 6.17 8.79 15.29
C GLY A 531 6.80 9.24 16.61
N ASP A 532 6.11 8.97 17.72
CA ASP A 532 6.57 9.36 19.05
C ASP A 532 7.77 8.53 19.54
N GLU A 533 7.82 7.24 19.19
CA GLU A 533 8.91 6.35 19.63
C GLU A 533 10.20 6.52 18.82
N ALA A 534 10.11 6.73 17.51
CA ALA A 534 11.28 6.93 16.65
C ALA A 534 11.82 8.37 16.73
N GLY A 535 10.99 9.35 17.13
CA GLY A 535 11.37 10.77 17.15
C GLY A 535 11.76 11.23 15.74
N ASP A 536 12.89 11.93 15.58
CA ASP A 536 13.38 12.37 14.26
C ASP A 536 14.30 11.35 13.57
N LYS A 537 14.50 10.17 14.15
CA LYS A 537 15.37 9.14 13.57
C LYS A 537 14.71 8.54 12.32
N GLY A 538 15.51 8.36 11.28
CA GLY A 538 15.15 7.53 10.12
C GLY A 538 15.07 6.06 10.52
N MET A 539 14.21 5.31 9.83
CA MET A 539 14.10 3.87 9.95
C MET A 539 14.77 3.22 8.74
N ALA A 540 15.32 2.03 8.92
CA ALA A 540 15.69 1.21 7.76
C ALA A 540 14.44 0.94 6.92
N PRO A 541 14.60 0.58 5.63
CA PRO A 541 13.52 0.16 4.76
C PRO A 541 13.05 -1.21 5.21
N CYS A 542 12.28 -1.21 6.28
CA CYS A 542 11.83 -2.40 6.96
C CYS A 542 10.37 -2.70 6.61
N LEU A 543 9.99 -3.94 6.89
CA LEU A 543 8.61 -4.29 7.14
C LEU A 543 8.31 -4.08 8.62
N VAL A 544 7.34 -3.22 8.91
CA VAL A 544 6.79 -3.05 10.26
C VAL A 544 5.48 -3.80 10.38
N GLU A 545 5.36 -4.66 11.38
CA GLU A 545 4.09 -5.27 11.77
C GLU A 545 3.66 -4.76 13.16
N GLY A 546 2.61 -3.94 13.19
CA GLY A 546 2.04 -3.37 14.40
C GLY A 546 0.96 -4.24 15.00
N GLY A 547 1.26 -4.96 16.08
CA GLY A 547 0.31 -5.71 16.88
C GLY A 547 -0.49 -4.86 17.87
N GLY A 548 -0.27 -3.55 17.93
CA GLY A 548 -1.05 -2.64 18.77
C GLY A 548 -2.41 -2.25 18.18
N CYS A 549 -3.31 -1.79 19.06
CA CYS A 549 -4.61 -1.24 18.68
C CYS A 549 -4.45 0.08 17.92
N HIS A 550 -5.31 0.37 16.93
CA HIS A 550 -5.41 1.68 16.25
C HIS A 550 -4.14 2.18 15.52
N MET A 551 -3.08 1.38 15.39
CA MET A 551 -1.85 1.84 14.72
C MET A 551 -2.04 2.03 13.20
N GLY A 552 -3.02 1.34 12.61
CA GLY A 552 -3.38 1.47 11.19
C GLY A 552 -4.57 2.40 10.93
N SER A 553 -4.97 3.26 11.87
CA SER A 553 -6.15 4.14 11.71
C SER A 553 -5.82 5.46 11.02
N PHE A 554 -6.79 6.02 10.29
CA PHE A 554 -6.74 7.37 9.71
C PHE A 554 -7.92 8.28 10.09
N ASP A 555 -8.95 7.70 10.71
CA ASP A 555 -10.26 8.30 11.00
C ASP A 555 -10.49 8.58 12.50
N GLU A 556 -9.39 8.73 13.23
CA GLU A 556 -9.31 8.90 14.68
C GLU A 556 -9.06 10.37 15.06
N GLU A 557 -9.77 11.31 14.41
CA GLU A 557 -9.56 12.76 14.53
C GLU A 557 -9.69 13.28 15.97
N GLN A 558 -10.49 12.63 16.81
CA GLN A 558 -10.58 12.97 18.22
C GLN A 558 -9.23 12.82 18.95
N TRP A 559 -8.39 11.86 18.52
CA TRP A 559 -7.04 11.71 19.05
C TRP A 559 -6.11 12.80 18.55
N VAL A 560 -6.28 13.24 17.30
CA VAL A 560 -5.54 14.38 16.72
C VAL A 560 -5.81 15.64 17.55
N ILE A 561 -7.09 15.96 17.79
CA ILE A 561 -7.52 17.12 18.57
C ILE A 561 -7.03 17.02 20.02
N LYS A 562 -7.32 15.90 20.71
CA LYS A 562 -7.01 15.74 22.14
C LYS A 562 -5.51 15.82 22.44
N ASN A 563 -4.67 15.33 21.53
CA ASN A 563 -3.21 15.27 21.73
C ASN A 563 -2.46 16.41 21.03
N LYS A 564 -3.17 17.39 20.44
CA LYS A 564 -2.58 18.50 19.67
C LYS A 564 -1.63 18.00 18.57
N LYS A 565 -2.02 16.91 17.92
CA LYS A 565 -1.30 16.29 16.80
C LYS A 565 -1.87 16.79 15.48
N SER A 566 -1.22 16.42 14.39
CA SER A 566 -1.67 16.56 13.01
C SER A 566 -1.98 15.20 12.41
N TRP A 567 -2.73 15.16 11.31
CA TRP A 567 -2.90 13.94 10.52
C TRP A 567 -1.56 13.41 9.97
N LYS A 568 -0.55 14.27 9.82
CA LYS A 568 0.81 13.85 9.43
C LYS A 568 1.49 13.00 10.50
N ASP A 569 1.01 13.03 11.74
CA ASP A 569 1.58 12.26 12.85
C ASP A 569 1.07 10.82 12.90
N TYR A 570 0.08 10.44 12.08
CA TYR A 570 -0.39 9.06 12.01
C TYR A 570 0.76 8.11 11.68
N THR A 571 0.79 6.97 12.37
CA THR A 571 1.88 5.99 12.32
C THR A 571 2.19 5.56 10.90
N ALA A 572 1.19 5.32 10.05
CA ALA A 572 1.40 4.95 8.66
C ALA A 572 2.09 6.06 7.83
N ILE A 573 1.81 7.33 8.11
CA ILE A 573 2.45 8.48 7.45
C ILE A 573 3.88 8.67 7.94
N GLN A 574 4.08 8.53 9.25
CA GLN A 574 5.40 8.55 9.85
C GLN A 574 6.28 7.41 9.34
N CYS A 575 5.72 6.22 9.12
CA CYS A 575 6.44 5.11 8.49
C CYS A 575 6.91 5.48 7.07
N ALA A 576 6.00 5.95 6.21
CA ALA A 576 6.35 6.37 4.85
C ALA A 576 7.43 7.47 4.84
N TYR A 577 7.29 8.47 5.71
CA TYR A 577 8.27 9.54 5.89
C TYR A 577 9.64 9.03 6.33
N LYS A 578 9.67 8.10 7.29
CA LYS A 578 10.90 7.61 7.92
C LYS A 578 11.66 6.57 7.10
N GLY A 579 11.16 6.20 5.93
CA GLY A 579 11.80 5.26 5.03
C GLY A 579 11.35 3.81 5.22
N VAL A 580 10.30 3.54 6.00
CA VAL A 580 9.71 2.19 6.11
C VAL A 580 9.16 1.79 4.74
N ALA A 581 9.50 0.58 4.28
CA ALA A 581 9.04 0.07 2.99
C ALA A 581 7.58 -0.36 3.07
N ALA A 582 7.21 -1.09 4.12
CA ALA A 582 5.86 -1.57 4.32
C ALA A 582 5.44 -1.57 5.79
N PHE A 583 4.16 -1.32 6.03
CA PHE A 583 3.56 -1.28 7.36
C PHE A 583 2.23 -2.04 7.38
N VAL A 584 2.11 -3.07 8.21
CA VAL A 584 0.88 -3.85 8.39
C VAL A 584 0.42 -3.71 9.83
N ALA A 585 -0.81 -3.24 10.04
CA ALA A 585 -1.33 -2.99 11.39
C ALA A 585 -2.85 -2.99 11.45
N TRP A 586 -3.38 -2.88 12.67
CA TRP A 586 -4.82 -2.88 12.92
C TRP A 586 -5.36 -1.46 13.11
N SER A 587 -6.48 -1.17 12.45
CA SER A 587 -7.17 0.12 12.53
C SER A 587 -8.00 0.30 13.81
N ARG A 588 -8.18 -0.72 14.66
CA ARG A 588 -8.94 -0.59 15.92
C ARG A 588 -8.42 -1.49 17.05
N GLY A 589 -9.03 -1.30 18.22
CA GLY A 589 -8.93 -2.17 19.38
C GLY A 589 -9.14 -3.64 19.02
N THR A 590 -8.09 -4.44 19.17
CA THR A 590 -8.09 -5.82 18.69
C THR A 590 -7.52 -6.75 19.77
N PRO A 591 -8.36 -7.52 20.48
CA PRO A 591 -7.88 -8.56 21.39
C PRO A 591 -7.19 -9.70 20.62
N ALA A 592 -6.73 -10.69 21.39
CA ALA A 592 -6.18 -12.00 21.01
C ALA A 592 -6.53 -12.59 19.63
N GLY A 593 -7.77 -12.42 19.14
CA GLY A 593 -8.26 -13.07 17.93
C GLY A 593 -7.49 -12.75 16.64
N LYS A 594 -6.71 -11.67 16.61
CA LYS A 594 -5.86 -11.31 15.45
C LYS A 594 -4.58 -12.13 15.33
N ASP A 595 -4.10 -12.74 16.43
CA ASP A 595 -2.75 -13.32 16.46
C ASP A 595 -2.60 -14.51 15.52
N ILE A 596 -3.70 -15.20 15.25
CA ILE A 596 -3.73 -16.28 14.26
C ILE A 596 -3.46 -15.75 12.86
N GLY A 597 -4.11 -14.64 12.48
CA GLY A 597 -3.88 -13.96 11.21
C GLY A 597 -2.45 -13.46 11.11
N ARG A 598 -1.94 -12.81 12.17
CA ARG A 598 -0.56 -12.33 12.28
C ARG A 598 0.47 -13.43 12.07
N THR A 599 0.30 -14.54 12.77
CA THR A 599 1.19 -15.70 12.64
C THR A 599 1.19 -16.23 11.21
N CYS A 600 0.02 -16.30 10.57
CA CYS A 600 -0.12 -16.70 9.18
C CYS A 600 0.57 -15.71 8.22
N PHE A 601 0.36 -14.40 8.39
CA PHE A 601 1.06 -13.37 7.61
C PHE A 601 2.57 -13.52 7.71
N GLN A 602 3.08 -13.66 8.94
CA GLN A 602 4.50 -13.88 9.23
C GLN A 602 5.05 -15.15 8.56
N ASN A 603 4.30 -16.25 8.58
CA ASN A 603 4.70 -17.48 7.91
C ASN A 603 4.81 -17.29 6.39
N GLU A 604 3.86 -16.56 5.79
CA GLU A 604 3.83 -16.32 4.35
C GLU A 604 4.95 -15.39 3.87
N ILE A 605 5.19 -14.25 4.55
CA ILE A 605 6.32 -13.37 4.19
C ILE A 605 7.67 -14.11 4.33
N LEU A 606 7.81 -14.95 5.35
CA LEU A 606 9.03 -15.75 5.56
C LEU A 606 9.13 -16.88 4.53
N ALA A 607 8.00 -17.42 4.04
CA ALA A 607 7.97 -18.37 2.92
C ALA A 607 8.29 -17.71 1.57
N GLY A 608 8.28 -16.37 1.50
CA GLY A 608 8.61 -15.60 0.30
C GLY A 608 7.41 -15.13 -0.51
N ALA A 609 6.20 -15.17 0.07
CA ALA A 609 5.04 -14.51 -0.50
C ALA A 609 5.29 -12.99 -0.56
N THR A 610 4.64 -12.33 -1.51
CA THR A 610 4.62 -10.86 -1.50
C THR A 610 3.84 -10.34 -0.28
N LEU A 611 4.02 -9.06 0.03
CA LEU A 611 3.30 -8.37 1.10
C LEU A 611 1.78 -8.55 0.97
N GLY A 612 1.25 -8.34 -0.23
CA GLY A 612 -0.18 -8.45 -0.53
C GLY A 612 -0.67 -9.90 -0.46
N GLU A 613 0.09 -10.87 -0.96
CA GLU A 613 -0.26 -12.30 -0.89
C GLU A 613 -0.31 -12.79 0.57
N ALA A 614 0.67 -12.41 1.38
CA ALA A 614 0.70 -12.74 2.80
C ALA A 614 -0.49 -12.14 3.54
N ARG A 615 -0.86 -10.89 3.22
CA ARG A 615 -2.03 -10.22 3.79
C ARG A 615 -3.33 -10.88 3.33
N LEU A 616 -3.43 -11.26 2.05
CA LEU A 616 -4.57 -11.97 1.48
C LEU A 616 -4.80 -13.30 2.20
N TYR A 617 -3.73 -14.08 2.40
CA TYR A 617 -3.77 -15.32 3.16
C TYR A 617 -4.21 -15.09 4.61
N LEU A 618 -3.69 -14.05 5.28
CA LEU A 618 -4.14 -13.64 6.61
C LEU A 618 -5.66 -13.38 6.63
N MET A 619 -6.21 -12.69 5.62
CA MET A 619 -7.63 -12.35 5.57
C MET A 619 -8.50 -13.59 5.36
N ASN A 620 -8.10 -14.45 4.43
CA ASN A 620 -8.81 -15.70 4.13
C ASN A 620 -8.74 -16.68 5.30
N VAL A 621 -7.62 -16.75 6.03
CA VAL A 621 -7.52 -17.51 7.28
C VAL A 621 -8.44 -16.94 8.35
N MET A 622 -8.52 -15.62 8.51
CA MET A 622 -9.42 -15.00 9.48
C MET A 622 -10.89 -15.26 9.14
N TRP A 623 -11.24 -15.21 7.85
CA TRP A 623 -12.56 -15.59 7.36
C TRP A 623 -12.89 -17.06 7.65
N TYR A 624 -12.03 -17.98 7.20
CA TYR A 624 -12.18 -19.43 7.41
C TYR A 624 -12.25 -19.79 8.90
N ASN A 625 -11.39 -19.19 9.72
CA ASN A 625 -11.38 -19.41 11.16
C ASN A 625 -12.55 -18.70 11.87
N GLN A 626 -13.40 -18.00 11.13
CA GLN A 626 -14.58 -17.26 11.59
C GLN A 626 -14.24 -16.34 12.76
N THR A 627 -13.12 -15.63 12.63
CA THR A 627 -12.73 -14.64 13.64
C THR A 627 -13.76 -13.51 13.70
N MET A 628 -13.79 -12.83 14.83
CA MET A 628 -14.71 -11.72 15.06
C MET A 628 -14.60 -10.68 13.93
N SER A 629 -15.71 -10.08 13.53
CA SER A 629 -15.73 -9.17 12.37
C SER A 629 -14.79 -7.96 12.51
N TRP A 630 -14.56 -7.47 13.73
CA TRP A 630 -13.57 -6.40 13.97
C TRP A 630 -12.12 -6.84 13.71
N ALA A 631 -11.80 -8.13 13.87
CA ALA A 631 -10.47 -8.66 13.55
C ALA A 631 -10.33 -8.79 12.04
N ARG A 632 -11.39 -9.30 11.39
CA ARG A 632 -11.47 -9.44 9.93
C ARG A 632 -11.25 -8.12 9.25
N TYR A 633 -12.08 -7.11 9.50
CA TYR A 633 -12.00 -5.80 8.84
C TYR A 633 -10.90 -4.87 9.37
N GLY A 634 -10.21 -5.26 10.45
CA GLY A 634 -9.27 -4.38 11.14
C GLY A 634 -7.90 -4.25 10.48
N THR A 635 -7.46 -5.22 9.68
CA THR A 635 -6.09 -5.22 9.12
C THR A 635 -5.94 -4.30 7.92
N GLN A 636 -5.01 -3.35 8.06
CA GLN A 636 -4.53 -2.48 6.99
C GLN A 636 -3.13 -2.90 6.56
N CYS A 637 -2.83 -2.70 5.28
CA CYS A 637 -1.53 -2.99 4.70
C CYS A 637 -1.10 -1.80 3.85
N PHE A 638 -0.05 -1.13 4.29
CA PHE A 638 0.53 0.03 3.64
C PHE A 638 1.85 -0.36 2.98
N GLY A 639 2.01 -0.04 1.70
CA GLY A 639 3.12 -0.48 0.85
C GLY A 639 2.63 -1.17 -0.42
N ASP A 640 3.56 -1.48 -1.32
CA ASP A 640 3.28 -2.16 -2.59
C ASP A 640 2.89 -3.63 -2.34
N PRO A 641 1.69 -4.08 -2.74
CA PRO A 641 1.25 -5.47 -2.55
C PRO A 641 2.12 -6.49 -3.29
N ALA A 642 2.84 -6.10 -4.34
CA ALA A 642 3.74 -6.97 -5.09
C ALA A 642 5.18 -6.97 -4.56
N MET A 643 5.48 -6.20 -3.50
CA MET A 643 6.80 -6.20 -2.87
C MET A 643 7.06 -7.53 -2.17
N THR A 644 8.23 -8.11 -2.40
CA THR A 644 8.72 -9.26 -1.63
C THR A 644 9.69 -8.77 -0.57
N PHE A 645 9.53 -9.28 0.65
CA PHE A 645 10.41 -8.93 1.75
C PHE A 645 11.75 -9.69 1.66
N TYR A 646 12.86 -9.02 1.96
CA TYR A 646 14.19 -9.65 1.97
C TYR A 646 14.29 -10.68 3.09
N ARG A 647 14.89 -11.82 2.77
CA ARG A 647 15.17 -12.90 3.73
C ARG A 647 16.66 -13.24 3.67
N PRO A 648 17.37 -13.30 4.81
CA PRO A 648 18.80 -13.65 4.85
C PRO A 648 19.11 -14.97 4.16
N GLN A 649 18.20 -15.94 4.26
CA GLN A 649 18.21 -17.16 3.46
C GLN A 649 16.83 -17.43 2.88
N THR A 650 16.80 -17.93 1.64
CA THR A 650 15.56 -18.33 0.95
C THR A 650 15.09 -19.73 1.32
N THR A 651 16.02 -20.58 1.76
CA THR A 651 15.73 -21.92 2.27
C THR A 651 15.78 -21.90 3.79
N PRO A 652 14.71 -22.32 4.49
CA PRO A 652 14.72 -22.36 5.94
C PRO A 652 15.65 -23.46 6.47
N LYS A 653 16.17 -23.27 7.70
CA LYS A 653 17.00 -24.27 8.40
C LYS A 653 16.22 -25.55 8.70
N TYR A 654 14.95 -25.42 9.09
CA TYR A 654 14.00 -26.50 9.34
C TYR A 654 12.78 -26.32 8.45
N LYS A 655 12.33 -27.39 7.80
CA LYS A 655 11.19 -27.34 6.89
C LYS A 655 9.89 -26.96 7.62
N PRO A 656 9.17 -25.92 7.16
CA PRO A 656 7.83 -25.59 7.65
C PRO A 656 6.82 -26.70 7.35
N ALA A 657 5.71 -26.70 8.09
CA ALA A 657 4.51 -27.45 7.68
C ALA A 657 4.06 -26.99 6.28
N TYR A 658 3.62 -27.93 5.45
CA TYR A 658 3.24 -27.64 4.05
C TYR A 658 2.20 -28.62 3.51
N VAL A 659 1.59 -28.26 2.38
CA VAL A 659 0.71 -29.15 1.61
C VAL A 659 1.46 -29.64 0.37
N SER A 660 1.36 -30.92 0.06
CA SER A 660 1.70 -31.48 -1.25
C SER A 660 0.51 -32.27 -1.78
N GLY A 661 0.33 -32.38 -3.09
CA GLY A 661 -0.72 -33.24 -3.63
C GLY A 661 -0.58 -33.47 -5.11
N SER A 662 -1.40 -34.39 -5.61
CA SER A 662 -1.55 -34.66 -7.04
C SER A 662 -2.98 -35.09 -7.30
N ASP A 663 -3.58 -34.52 -8.34
CA ASP A 663 -4.93 -34.86 -8.80
C ASP A 663 -5.97 -34.70 -7.66
N ARG A 664 -6.58 -35.81 -7.21
CA ARG A 664 -7.67 -35.85 -6.21
C ARG A 664 -7.20 -36.18 -4.80
N THR A 665 -5.90 -36.14 -4.54
CA THR A 665 -5.30 -36.43 -3.23
C THR A 665 -4.31 -35.36 -2.83
N PHE A 666 -4.28 -35.05 -1.54
CA PHE A 666 -3.27 -34.16 -0.97
C PHE A 666 -2.89 -34.60 0.44
N THR A 667 -1.71 -34.20 0.86
CA THR A 667 -1.08 -34.54 2.12
C THR A 667 -0.67 -33.26 2.81
N VAL A 668 -1.06 -33.14 4.08
CA VAL A 668 -0.55 -32.11 4.98
C VAL A 668 0.63 -32.71 5.73
N HIS A 669 1.80 -32.10 5.61
CA HIS A 669 3.03 -32.53 6.29
C HIS A 669 3.28 -31.67 7.53
N ALA A 670 3.73 -32.32 8.60
CA ALA A 670 4.15 -31.67 9.82
C ALA A 670 5.47 -30.91 9.63
N PRO A 671 5.74 -29.90 10.48
CA PRO A 671 7.03 -29.24 10.48
C PRO A 671 8.14 -30.20 10.92
N GLU A 672 9.37 -29.96 10.45
CA GLU A 672 10.53 -30.79 10.81
C GLU A 672 10.93 -30.65 12.28
N THR A 673 10.63 -29.50 12.90
CA THR A 673 10.96 -29.22 14.30
C THR A 673 9.82 -28.51 15.02
N TYR A 674 9.85 -28.64 16.34
CA TYR A 674 9.04 -27.86 17.27
C TYR A 674 9.97 -27.19 18.29
N TRP A 675 9.67 -25.93 18.62
CA TRP A 675 10.34 -25.19 19.68
C TRP A 675 9.44 -25.16 20.91
N VAL A 676 10.03 -25.30 22.10
CA VAL A 676 9.32 -25.29 23.38
C VAL A 676 9.94 -24.23 24.28
N ASP A 677 9.11 -23.30 24.74
CA ASP A 677 9.52 -22.15 25.54
C ASP A 677 8.77 -22.15 26.88
N HIS A 678 9.51 -21.89 27.96
CA HIS A 678 8.91 -21.66 29.27
C HIS A 678 8.52 -20.19 29.42
N VAL A 679 7.24 -19.93 29.62
CA VAL A 679 6.71 -18.58 29.79
C VAL A 679 6.27 -18.39 31.24
N LYS A 680 6.93 -17.48 31.95
CA LYS A 680 6.70 -17.22 33.38
C LYS A 680 5.30 -16.69 33.70
N TYR A 681 4.71 -15.93 32.78
CA TYR A 681 3.37 -15.36 32.97
C TYR A 681 2.56 -15.41 31.68
N CYS A 682 1.36 -15.97 31.80
CA CYS A 682 0.32 -15.89 30.78
C CYS A 682 -0.98 -15.43 31.42
N ASN A 683 -1.55 -14.33 30.90
CA ASN A 683 -2.74 -13.67 31.43
C ASN A 683 -3.94 -14.59 31.77
N ARG A 684 -4.05 -15.78 31.18
CA ARG A 684 -5.17 -16.72 31.40
C ARG A 684 -4.86 -17.84 32.39
N ALA A 685 -3.60 -18.27 32.52
CA ALA A 685 -3.23 -19.41 33.36
C ALA A 685 -2.98 -19.04 34.83
N LYS A 686 -2.86 -17.74 35.16
CA LYS A 686 -2.44 -17.27 36.49
C LYS A 686 -1.19 -18.03 37.00
N GLY A 687 -0.20 -18.20 36.13
CA GLY A 687 1.02 -18.95 36.42
C GLY A 687 1.89 -19.13 35.18
N SER A 688 3.04 -19.80 35.37
CA SER A 688 3.95 -20.16 34.29
C SER A 688 3.47 -21.38 33.54
N LEU A 689 3.67 -21.43 32.23
CA LEU A 689 3.36 -22.56 31.38
C LEU A 689 4.38 -22.71 30.26
N TYR A 690 4.44 -23.90 29.67
CA TYR A 690 5.20 -24.16 28.46
C TYR A 690 4.33 -23.86 27.24
N LEU A 691 4.88 -23.11 26.30
CA LEU A 691 4.32 -22.92 24.97
C LEU A 691 5.19 -23.66 23.96
N HIS A 692 4.60 -24.03 22.84
CA HIS A 692 5.37 -24.51 21.70
C HIS A 692 4.98 -23.76 20.44
N SER A 693 5.94 -23.67 19.52
CA SER A 693 5.78 -23.06 18.20
C SER A 693 6.52 -23.91 17.16
N ALA A 694 6.21 -23.73 15.88
CA ALA A 694 6.84 -24.47 14.81
C ALA A 694 6.75 -23.69 13.48
N PRO A 695 7.67 -23.90 12.53
CA PRO A 695 7.63 -23.20 11.25
C PRO A 695 6.38 -23.61 10.45
N GLY A 696 5.66 -22.63 9.90
CA GLY A 696 4.44 -22.86 9.10
C GLY A 696 3.17 -23.05 9.94
N LEU A 697 3.27 -23.33 11.25
CA LEU A 697 2.09 -23.44 12.10
C LEU A 697 1.66 -22.08 12.66
N ALA A 698 0.35 -21.93 12.88
CA ALA A 698 -0.28 -20.72 13.41
C ALA A 698 -0.57 -20.87 14.91
N THR A 699 0.07 -20.04 15.72
CA THR A 699 -0.06 -20.01 17.18
C THR A 699 -1.22 -19.10 17.60
N THR A 700 -1.98 -19.55 18.59
CA THR A 700 -2.87 -18.66 19.36
C THR A 700 -2.72 -18.97 20.85
N PRO A 701 -2.11 -18.07 21.65
CA PRO A 701 -1.94 -18.31 23.08
C PRO A 701 -3.27 -18.29 23.86
N TYR A 702 -4.40 -18.03 23.18
CA TYR A 702 -5.70 -17.83 23.78
C TYR A 702 -6.73 -18.94 23.44
N GLU A 703 -6.36 -19.96 22.65
CA GLU A 703 -7.14 -21.20 22.47
C GLU A 703 -6.46 -22.37 23.23
N PRO A 704 -6.70 -22.53 24.55
CA PRO A 704 -5.93 -23.46 25.40
C PRO A 704 -6.05 -24.94 25.03
N ASP A 705 -7.04 -25.34 24.24
CA ASP A 705 -7.24 -26.69 23.71
C ASP A 705 -6.69 -26.90 22.28
N ARG A 706 -6.23 -25.81 21.61
CA ARG A 706 -5.94 -25.76 20.16
C ARG A 706 -4.80 -24.77 19.82
N MET A 707 -3.76 -24.72 20.65
CA MET A 707 -2.77 -23.64 20.62
C MET A 707 -1.99 -23.53 19.30
N LEU A 708 -1.86 -24.63 18.55
CA LEU A 708 -1.12 -24.67 17.30
C LEU A 708 -1.92 -25.43 16.23
N SER A 709 -2.00 -24.86 15.02
CA SER A 709 -2.61 -25.54 13.87
C SER A 709 -2.02 -25.05 12.56
N PHE A 710 -2.07 -25.90 11.54
CA PHE A 710 -1.76 -25.53 10.18
C PHE A 710 -3.03 -25.15 9.42
N PHE A 711 -2.99 -24.04 8.69
CA PHE A 711 -4.08 -23.64 7.79
C PHE A 711 -3.75 -24.11 6.37
N ALA A 712 -4.09 -25.36 6.08
CA ALA A 712 -3.83 -25.96 4.78
C ALA A 712 -4.72 -25.34 3.70
N ARG A 713 -4.10 -25.05 2.54
CA ARG A 713 -4.79 -24.68 1.30
C ARG A 713 -4.34 -25.60 0.16
N TYR A 714 -5.28 -26.13 -0.61
CA TYR A 714 -5.00 -26.96 -1.79
C TYR A 714 -5.85 -26.52 -2.97
N ARG A 715 -5.21 -26.06 -4.05
CA ARG A 715 -5.90 -25.59 -5.27
C ARG A 715 -6.06 -26.75 -6.27
N THR A 716 -7.25 -26.89 -6.83
CA THR A 716 -7.60 -28.00 -7.74
C THR A 716 -8.56 -27.54 -8.84
N PRO A 717 -8.43 -28.04 -10.09
CA PRO A 717 -9.43 -27.79 -11.13
C PRO A 717 -10.68 -28.69 -10.98
N HIS A 718 -10.62 -29.73 -10.13
CA HIS A 718 -11.70 -30.70 -9.99
C HIS A 718 -12.82 -30.18 -9.10
N GLN A 719 -14.05 -30.68 -9.32
CA GLN A 719 -15.14 -30.46 -8.39
C GLN A 719 -14.89 -31.24 -7.10
N VAL A 720 -15.11 -30.58 -5.96
CA VAL A 720 -14.94 -31.14 -4.62
C VAL A 720 -16.33 -31.40 -4.04
N ARG A 721 -16.73 -32.67 -3.92
CA ARG A 721 -18.07 -33.04 -3.38
C ARG A 721 -18.01 -33.41 -1.90
N ASN A 722 -16.97 -34.15 -1.53
CA ASN A 722 -16.71 -34.56 -0.16
C ASN A 722 -15.21 -34.72 0.00
N ILE A 723 -14.68 -34.46 1.19
CA ILE A 723 -13.27 -34.72 1.52
C ILE A 723 -13.23 -35.81 2.57
N THR A 724 -12.39 -36.81 2.37
CA THR A 724 -12.09 -37.82 3.37
C THR A 724 -10.69 -37.61 3.92
N GLN A 725 -10.54 -37.77 5.23
CA GLN A 725 -9.25 -37.80 5.91
C GLN A 725 -8.91 -39.24 6.26
N GLU A 726 -7.63 -39.60 6.20
CA GLU A 726 -7.17 -40.87 6.76
C GLU A 726 -7.41 -40.97 8.28
N SER A 727 -7.44 -42.20 8.81
CA SER A 727 -7.64 -42.42 10.24
C SER A 727 -6.41 -41.94 11.02
N VAL A 728 -6.63 -41.07 12.01
CA VAL A 728 -5.60 -40.54 12.90
C VAL A 728 -6.08 -40.55 14.35
N PRO A 729 -5.18 -40.65 15.35
CA PRO A 729 -5.55 -40.57 16.76
C PRO A 729 -6.19 -39.23 17.11
N SER A 730 -7.27 -39.24 17.91
CA SER A 730 -7.84 -38.00 18.46
C SER A 730 -6.86 -37.35 19.44
N PRO A 731 -6.70 -36.00 19.44
CA PRO A 731 -7.43 -35.01 18.65
C PRO A 731 -6.71 -34.54 17.37
N LEU A 732 -5.77 -35.31 16.81
CA LEU A 732 -5.08 -34.96 15.56
C LEU A 732 -6.05 -35.00 14.36
N GLY A 733 -5.69 -34.34 13.25
CA GLY A 733 -6.55 -34.23 12.07
C GLY A 733 -7.12 -32.84 11.85
N TRP A 734 -8.13 -32.77 10.99
CA TRP A 734 -8.89 -31.54 10.76
C TRP A 734 -9.54 -31.07 12.07
N VAL A 735 -9.64 -29.76 12.21
CA VAL A 735 -10.24 -29.12 13.37
C VAL A 735 -11.53 -28.48 12.92
N ALA A 736 -12.65 -29.12 13.23
CA ALA A 736 -13.96 -28.58 12.89
C ALA A 736 -14.17 -27.18 13.49
N ARG A 737 -14.69 -26.27 12.66
CA ARG A 737 -15.14 -24.92 13.07
C ARG A 737 -16.64 -24.81 12.84
N LYS A 738 -17.39 -24.71 13.94
CA LYS A 738 -18.87 -24.73 13.96
C LYS A 738 -19.52 -25.88 13.19
N GLY A 739 -18.85 -27.02 13.10
CA GLY A 739 -19.32 -28.23 12.42
C GLY A 739 -18.66 -28.50 11.08
N ASP A 740 -17.99 -27.51 10.48
CA ASP A 740 -17.35 -27.66 9.18
C ASP A 740 -15.86 -28.02 9.32
N ASN A 741 -15.43 -29.07 8.61
CA ASN A 741 -14.02 -29.50 8.57
C ASN A 741 -13.21 -28.76 7.50
N TYR A 742 -13.87 -28.30 6.44
CA TYR A 742 -13.26 -27.60 5.32
C TYR A 742 -14.24 -26.60 4.71
N GLN A 743 -13.70 -25.65 3.94
CA GLN A 743 -14.47 -24.76 3.07
C GLN A 743 -13.87 -24.78 1.66
N ILE A 744 -14.69 -24.43 0.67
CA ILE A 744 -14.31 -24.36 -0.73
C ILE A 744 -14.47 -22.91 -1.15
N ASP A 745 -13.41 -22.39 -1.75
CA ASP A 745 -13.30 -21.06 -2.36
C ASP A 745 -13.24 -21.28 -3.88
N GLU A 746 -14.16 -20.68 -4.63
CA GLU A 746 -14.28 -20.85 -6.09
C GLU A 746 -13.62 -19.69 -6.84
N HIS A 747 -12.70 -20.00 -7.75
CA HIS A 747 -11.90 -18.99 -8.45
C HIS A 747 -12.51 -18.69 -9.82
N TYR A 748 -12.32 -17.46 -10.30
CA TYR A 748 -12.78 -17.02 -11.63
C TYR A 748 -12.29 -17.92 -12.77
N ASP A 749 -11.10 -18.51 -12.65
CA ASP A 749 -10.53 -19.43 -13.66
C ASP A 749 -11.13 -20.86 -13.61
N GLY A 750 -12.17 -21.07 -12.79
CA GLY A 750 -12.87 -22.34 -12.62
C GLY A 750 -12.17 -23.34 -11.68
N THR A 751 -11.00 -22.98 -11.13
CA THR A 751 -10.35 -23.77 -10.08
C THR A 751 -11.02 -23.52 -8.73
N ARG A 752 -10.73 -24.37 -7.74
CA ARG A 752 -11.15 -24.19 -6.34
C ARG A 752 -9.98 -24.30 -5.40
N THR A 753 -10.03 -23.56 -4.30
CA THR A 753 -9.13 -23.74 -3.16
C THR A 753 -9.88 -24.41 -2.01
N ILE A 754 -9.37 -25.55 -1.56
CA ILE A 754 -9.83 -26.24 -0.36
C ILE A 754 -9.11 -25.63 0.84
N TRP A 755 -9.86 -25.10 1.80
CA TRP A 755 -9.35 -24.51 3.03
C TRP A 755 -9.61 -25.39 4.24
N MET A 756 -8.59 -25.65 5.06
CA MET A 756 -8.67 -26.54 6.23
C MET A 756 -7.79 -26.08 7.39
N LYS A 757 -8.29 -26.19 8.63
CA LYS A 757 -7.45 -26.13 9.84
C LYS A 757 -7.09 -27.55 10.25
N VAL A 758 -5.80 -27.84 10.40
CA VAL A 758 -5.27 -29.17 10.70
C VAL A 758 -4.37 -29.13 11.93
N ARG A 759 -4.57 -30.09 12.83
CA ARG A 759 -3.77 -30.30 14.04
C ARG A 759 -2.83 -31.48 13.82
N LEU A 760 -1.53 -31.25 14.00
CA LEU A 760 -0.45 -32.20 13.72
C LEU A 760 0.23 -32.71 15.00
N ASP A 761 -0.10 -32.13 16.15
CA ASP A 761 0.46 -32.47 17.44
C ASP A 761 -0.55 -32.27 18.58
N GLU A 762 -0.25 -32.87 19.73
CA GLU A 762 -0.89 -32.60 21.00
C GLU A 762 0.18 -32.41 22.08
N PHE A 763 0.08 -31.30 22.82
CA PHE A 763 1.11 -30.85 23.73
C PHE A 763 0.53 -30.54 25.12
N ASP A 764 1.21 -30.99 26.16
CA ASP A 764 0.89 -30.66 27.55
C ASP A 764 1.62 -29.38 27.96
N ASN A 765 0.90 -28.27 28.04
CA ASN A 765 1.44 -26.97 28.43
C ASN A 765 1.93 -26.92 29.89
N ASN A 766 1.48 -27.81 30.76
CA ASN A 766 1.93 -27.82 32.15
C ASN A 766 3.27 -28.54 32.28
N GLN A 767 3.44 -29.63 31.51
CA GLN A 767 4.64 -30.46 31.56
C GLN A 767 5.72 -30.04 30.56
N GLY A 768 5.34 -29.32 29.49
CA GLY A 768 6.26 -28.96 28.42
C GLY A 768 6.60 -30.12 27.49
N THR A 769 5.72 -31.11 27.37
CA THR A 769 5.96 -32.35 26.64
C THR A 769 4.88 -32.63 25.62
N PHE A 770 5.25 -33.21 24.47
CA PHE A 770 4.30 -33.70 23.48
C PHE A 770 3.65 -35.00 23.96
N ILE A 771 2.31 -35.02 23.96
CA ILE A 771 1.50 -36.23 24.19
C ILE A 771 1.55 -37.12 22.95
N GLN A 772 1.41 -36.52 21.76
CA GLN A 772 1.52 -37.20 20.48
C GLN A 772 1.86 -36.22 19.33
N LYS A 773 2.40 -36.76 18.24
CA LYS A 773 2.75 -36.06 17.00
C LYS A 773 2.48 -36.98 15.82
N ILE A 774 2.21 -36.40 14.65
CA ILE A 774 2.12 -37.14 13.39
C ILE A 774 2.94 -36.42 12.31
N ASP A 775 3.63 -37.18 11.46
CA ASP A 775 4.49 -36.59 10.43
C ASP A 775 3.70 -36.05 9.24
N ARG A 776 2.54 -36.65 8.93
CA ARG A 776 1.68 -36.24 7.82
C ARG A 776 0.26 -36.77 7.97
N ILE A 777 -0.67 -36.15 7.25
CA ILE A 777 -2.07 -36.57 7.16
C ILE A 777 -2.52 -36.52 5.70
N ASN A 778 -3.03 -37.63 5.18
CA ASN A 778 -3.57 -37.72 3.81
C ASN A 778 -5.07 -37.42 3.74
N TYR A 779 -5.44 -36.76 2.64
CA TYR A 779 -6.81 -36.39 2.29
C TYR A 779 -7.12 -36.75 0.83
N SER A 780 -8.37 -37.07 0.53
CA SER A 780 -8.87 -37.32 -0.84
C SER A 780 -10.27 -36.76 -1.07
N PHE A 781 -10.61 -36.39 -2.32
CA PHE A 781 -11.88 -35.72 -2.65
C PHE A 781 -12.48 -35.97 -4.05
#